data_AF-A0A5J4RK08-F1
#
_entry.id   AF-A0A5J4RK08-F1
#
_cell.length_a   1.000
_cell.length_b   1.000
_cell.length_c   1.000
_cell.angle_alpha   90.00
_cell.angle_beta   90.00
_cell.angle_gamma   90.00
#
_symmetry.space_group_name_H-M   'P 1'
#
loop_
_entity.id
_entity.type
_entity.pdbx_description
1 polymer ?
#
loop_
_entity_poly.entity_id
_entity_poly.type
_entity_poly.pdbx_seq_one_letter_code
_entity_poly.pdbx_strand_id
1 'polypeptide(L)'
;MKKNLIVGIMFCMMASSAMSQKTADTQKCFDKEFIKSTMEQVVGWQLANPKHEPRDWTNGAFYAGVFAAWETTQSKTIYQAMTDMGDGVEWTPYKRWYHADDIAICQTYIDLYRIEKRPEMIRPLIDTLAKFMVQPYPVRGIEVVKWWWCDALFMAPPVLVKLGKTTGNQEYLLKNDEYFKECYDLLYNKDEHLFARDLNYVIKNNGNDRYEANGKKIFWSRGNGWVMGGLVRILKELPANYPERPFYEKLYKEMAAKIKSLQQADGLWRASLLDPDSYPGGEVSGSGFFCYALAWGINNGLLEKAYLPAVEKAWIALNTCVNHEGRIGWVQPIGADPRKDFNADSWEVYGTGAFLLAGSEVIKIEPAHTQVAQPTPTNQQTKFLYLSGTGTDDAVMWDFYCTAGRNSGKWTQIPVPSNWEFHGFGKFTYGHDRERLNESGMYRYRFEVPNDWKTKDVHIVFDGSMTDTEVKINGKSAGAMHQGAYYRFRYDISKLLKYGRENVLEVTVHKSSSNASVEAAERYADFWVFGGIFRPVWLEALPQQHIKRVAIDALMDGRFNMDVFLGNKVSKSEVVAQLKTIDGAPYGNPIRQNIDKTDSIRLTGLFSNPALWSSEFPNRYKVEVSLIKEGKIQHHITETVGFRTVELRPGDGFYVNNVKVKFKGVNRHVHWPTSGRAVNRNISLNDALLIKEMNM
;
A
#
# COMPACT_ATOMS: atom_id res chain seq x y z
N MET A 1 -48.43 -22.71 38.15
CA MET A 1 -47.83 -22.54 36.80
C MET A 1 -47.29 -21.13 36.48
N LYS A 2 -47.57 -20.05 37.25
CA LYS A 2 -47.09 -18.69 36.91
C LYS A 2 -45.69 -18.29 37.46
N LYS A 3 -45.11 -19.03 38.42
CA LYS A 3 -43.77 -18.71 38.97
C LYS A 3 -42.59 -19.28 38.16
N ASN A 4 -42.77 -20.38 37.43
CA ASN A 4 -41.68 -20.99 36.65
C ASN A 4 -41.48 -20.34 35.26
N LEU A 5 -42.45 -19.55 34.79
CA LEU A 5 -42.34 -18.82 33.52
C LEU A 5 -41.51 -17.53 33.65
N ILE A 6 -41.53 -16.90 34.83
CA ILE A 6 -40.80 -15.64 35.09
C ILE A 6 -39.29 -15.90 35.26
N VAL A 7 -38.91 -17.04 35.86
CA VAL A 7 -37.50 -17.43 36.02
C VAL A 7 -36.87 -17.82 34.67
N GLY A 8 -37.61 -18.48 33.78
CA GLY A 8 -37.14 -18.80 32.43
C GLY A 8 -36.94 -17.56 31.54
N ILE A 9 -37.79 -16.55 31.67
CA ILE A 9 -37.68 -15.29 30.91
C ILE A 9 -36.50 -14.44 31.42
N MET A 10 -36.23 -14.42 32.73
CA MET A 10 -35.05 -13.73 33.30
C MET A 10 -33.73 -14.39 32.89
N PHE A 11 -33.67 -15.72 32.82
CA PHE A 11 -32.46 -16.44 32.40
C PHE A 11 -32.16 -16.26 30.91
N CYS A 12 -33.20 -16.23 30.05
CA CYS A 12 -33.04 -15.88 28.64
C CYS A 12 -32.62 -14.43 28.42
N MET A 13 -33.13 -13.48 29.22
CA MET A 13 -32.73 -12.06 29.12
C MET A 13 -31.27 -11.84 29.56
N MET A 14 -30.81 -12.46 30.65
CA MET A 14 -29.41 -12.36 31.10
C MET A 14 -28.41 -13.05 30.16
N ALA A 15 -28.80 -14.19 29.57
CA ALA A 15 -27.98 -14.84 28.54
C ALA A 15 -27.88 -13.99 27.26
N SER A 16 -28.98 -13.34 26.87
CA SER A 16 -29.00 -12.45 25.69
C SER A 16 -28.20 -11.16 25.89
N SER A 17 -28.18 -10.59 27.10
CA SER A 17 -27.38 -9.40 27.41
C SER A 17 -25.89 -9.73 27.48
N ALA A 18 -25.51 -10.88 28.03
CA ALA A 18 -24.11 -11.33 28.07
C ALA A 18 -23.57 -11.67 26.67
N MET A 19 -24.38 -12.28 25.80
CA MET A 19 -24.03 -12.49 24.39
C MET A 19 -23.92 -11.16 23.63
N SER A 20 -24.86 -10.23 23.82
CA SER A 20 -24.82 -8.91 23.19
C SER A 20 -23.60 -8.08 23.60
N GLN A 21 -23.19 -8.17 24.87
CA GLN A 21 -22.04 -7.42 25.38
C GLN A 21 -20.71 -8.01 24.91
N LYS A 22 -20.58 -9.35 24.88
CA LYS A 22 -19.39 -10.02 24.32
C LYS A 22 -19.22 -9.77 22.81
N THR A 23 -20.32 -9.63 22.08
CA THR A 23 -20.31 -9.30 20.64
C THR A 23 -19.88 -7.84 20.42
N ALA A 24 -20.34 -6.92 21.27
CA ALA A 24 -19.95 -5.50 21.23
C ALA A 24 -18.45 -5.28 21.56
N ASP A 25 -17.92 -5.96 22.58
CA ASP A 25 -16.48 -5.89 22.93
C ASP A 25 -15.56 -6.47 21.84
N THR A 26 -16.04 -7.50 21.13
CA THR A 26 -15.33 -8.10 20.00
C THR A 26 -15.30 -7.16 18.79
N GLN A 27 -16.40 -6.45 18.53
CA GLN A 27 -16.51 -5.48 17.44
C GLN A 27 -15.68 -4.23 17.69
N LYS A 28 -15.52 -3.82 18.96
CA LYS A 28 -14.65 -2.72 19.38
C LYS A 28 -13.19 -2.93 18.99
N CYS A 29 -12.70 -4.17 19.01
CA CYS A 29 -11.31 -4.49 18.67
C CYS A 29 -10.91 -4.07 17.24
N PHE A 30 -11.88 -3.89 16.34
CA PHE A 30 -11.63 -3.51 14.94
C PHE A 30 -11.99 -2.05 14.64
N ASP A 31 -12.43 -1.28 15.65
CA ASP A 31 -12.58 0.16 15.49
C ASP A 31 -11.21 0.81 15.31
N LYS A 32 -11.09 1.73 14.33
CA LYS A 32 -9.79 2.32 13.98
C LYS A 32 -9.23 3.19 15.11
N GLU A 33 -10.09 3.92 15.81
CA GLU A 33 -9.66 4.76 16.93
C GLU A 33 -9.33 3.91 18.16
N PHE A 34 -10.04 2.80 18.36
CA PHE A 34 -9.63 1.79 19.33
C PHE A 34 -8.24 1.23 19.02
N ILE A 35 -8.00 0.76 17.79
CA ILE A 35 -6.69 0.21 17.40
C ILE A 35 -5.58 1.25 17.61
N LYS A 36 -5.76 2.49 17.14
CA LYS A 36 -4.77 3.57 17.34
C LYS A 36 -4.54 3.86 18.82
N SER A 37 -5.60 4.05 19.60
CA SER A 37 -5.47 4.37 21.03
C SER A 37 -4.80 3.24 21.81
N THR A 38 -5.14 1.99 21.52
CA THR A 38 -4.46 0.83 22.10
C THR A 38 -2.99 0.80 21.69
N MET A 39 -2.65 1.02 20.41
CA MET A 39 -1.25 1.07 19.95
C MET A 39 -0.45 2.19 20.64
N GLU A 40 -1.02 3.38 20.83
CA GLU A 40 -0.36 4.45 21.57
C GLU A 40 -0.19 4.10 23.05
N GLN A 41 -1.19 3.46 23.65
CA GLN A 41 -1.15 3.01 25.04
C GLN A 41 -0.05 1.96 25.27
N VAL A 42 0.04 0.92 24.44
CA VAL A 42 1.08 -0.11 24.57
C VAL A 42 2.49 0.44 24.28
N VAL A 43 2.64 1.36 23.32
CA VAL A 43 3.93 2.06 23.10
C VAL A 43 4.29 2.88 24.34
N GLY A 44 3.36 3.67 24.86
CA GLY A 44 3.59 4.53 26.03
C GLY A 44 3.99 3.71 27.26
N TRP A 45 3.29 2.62 27.54
CA TRP A 45 3.64 1.72 28.65
C TRP A 45 5.03 1.12 28.48
N GLN A 46 5.36 0.63 27.27
CA GLN A 46 6.65 -0.03 27.05
C GLN A 46 7.83 0.95 27.11
N LEU A 47 7.66 2.17 26.60
CA LEU A 47 8.68 3.22 26.70
C LEU A 47 8.90 3.67 28.16
N ALA A 48 7.86 3.66 28.99
CA ALA A 48 7.97 3.92 30.42
C ALA A 48 8.60 2.75 31.21
N ASN A 49 8.66 1.55 30.62
CA ASN A 49 9.22 0.34 31.21
C ASN A 49 10.31 -0.26 30.29
N PRO A 50 11.42 0.46 30.06
CA PRO A 50 12.46 0.00 29.15
C PRO A 50 13.12 -1.29 29.67
N LYS A 51 13.57 -2.15 28.75
CA LYS A 51 14.27 -3.39 29.05
C LYS A 51 15.35 -3.67 28.01
N HIS A 52 16.43 -4.30 28.45
CA HIS A 52 17.60 -4.69 27.64
C HIS A 52 18.39 -3.50 27.06
N GLU A 53 19.40 -3.80 26.24
CA GLU A 53 20.25 -2.77 25.64
C GLU A 53 19.53 -2.15 24.42
N PRO A 54 19.51 -0.82 24.25
CA PRO A 54 18.67 -0.18 23.22
C PRO A 54 18.97 -0.58 21.76
N ARG A 55 20.19 -1.06 21.47
CA ARG A 55 20.65 -1.47 20.13
C ARG A 55 20.55 -2.98 19.90
N ASP A 56 20.27 -3.77 20.93
CA ASP A 56 20.15 -5.22 20.77
C ASP A 56 18.87 -5.62 20.00
N TRP A 57 18.76 -6.90 19.63
CA TRP A 57 17.66 -7.41 18.82
C TRP A 57 16.28 -7.27 19.48
N THR A 58 16.21 -7.28 20.81
CA THR A 58 14.94 -7.17 21.52
C THR A 58 14.33 -5.80 21.26
N ASN A 59 15.15 -4.75 21.40
CA ASN A 59 14.77 -3.38 21.08
C ASN A 59 14.68 -3.17 19.56
N GLY A 60 15.49 -3.85 18.75
CA GLY A 60 15.34 -3.81 17.30
C GLY A 60 13.97 -4.28 16.81
N ALA A 61 13.47 -5.38 17.36
CA ALA A 61 12.12 -5.85 17.08
C ALA A 61 11.03 -4.95 17.65
N PHE A 62 11.23 -4.42 18.86
CA PHE A 62 10.33 -3.44 19.47
C PHE A 62 10.18 -2.19 18.59
N TYR A 63 11.29 -1.54 18.24
CA TYR A 63 11.31 -0.30 17.46
C TYR A 63 10.88 -0.49 16.01
N ALA A 64 10.98 -1.69 15.44
CA ALA A 64 10.34 -2.02 14.17
C ALA A 64 8.81 -1.93 14.26
N GLY A 65 8.23 -2.30 15.42
CA GLY A 65 6.82 -2.11 15.73
C GLY A 65 6.47 -0.66 16.10
N VAL A 66 7.32 0.03 16.87
CA VAL A 66 7.13 1.46 17.20
C VAL A 66 7.08 2.32 15.93
N PHE A 67 7.94 2.05 14.95
CA PHE A 67 7.90 2.74 13.66
C PHE A 67 6.58 2.49 12.92
N ALA A 68 6.12 1.24 12.87
CA ALA A 68 4.83 0.90 12.27
C ALA A 68 3.63 1.55 13.02
N ALA A 69 3.75 1.71 14.33
CA ALA A 69 2.77 2.44 15.13
C ALA A 69 2.76 3.93 14.81
N TRP A 70 3.93 4.57 14.70
CA TRP A 70 4.02 5.95 14.26
C TRP A 70 3.45 6.15 12.85
N GLU A 71 3.75 5.27 11.88
CA GLU A 71 3.17 5.34 10.54
C GLU A 71 1.62 5.27 10.60
N THR A 72 1.09 4.51 11.55
CA THR A 72 -0.36 4.29 11.71
C THR A 72 -1.06 5.46 12.41
N THR A 73 -0.47 5.98 13.49
CA THR A 73 -1.11 6.97 14.37
C THR A 73 -0.70 8.40 14.06
N GLN A 74 0.45 8.59 13.39
CA GLN A 74 1.09 9.89 13.16
C GLN A 74 1.42 10.63 14.47
N SER A 75 1.58 9.90 15.57
CA SER A 75 1.85 10.46 16.89
C SER A 75 3.23 11.09 16.97
N LYS A 76 3.27 12.40 17.26
CA LYS A 76 4.52 13.14 17.45
C LYS A 76 5.36 12.58 18.60
N THR A 77 4.72 12.13 19.67
CA THR A 77 5.40 11.54 20.84
C THR A 77 6.12 10.24 20.46
N ILE A 78 5.48 9.39 19.66
CA ILE A 78 6.09 8.14 19.19
C ILE A 78 7.27 8.45 18.27
N TYR A 79 7.12 9.42 17.35
CA TYR A 79 8.22 9.86 16.50
C TYR A 79 9.43 10.31 17.31
N GLN A 80 9.19 11.20 18.27
CA GLN A 80 10.23 11.76 19.13
C GLN A 80 10.95 10.68 19.93
N ALA A 81 10.23 9.69 20.46
CA ALA A 81 10.84 8.57 21.18
C ALA A 81 11.82 7.77 20.31
N MET A 82 11.52 7.59 19.02
CA MET A 82 12.44 6.88 18.11
C MET A 82 13.67 7.73 17.76
N THR A 83 13.50 9.05 17.56
CA THR A 83 14.63 9.95 17.32
C THR A 83 15.52 10.07 18.55
N ASP A 84 14.94 10.20 19.74
CA ASP A 84 15.67 10.27 21.02
C ASP A 84 16.46 8.99 21.27
N MET A 85 15.89 7.82 20.96
CA MET A 85 16.61 6.55 21.04
C MET A 85 17.80 6.52 20.09
N GLY A 86 17.61 6.89 18.82
CA GLY A 86 18.67 6.88 17.82
C GLY A 86 19.81 7.84 18.17
N ASP A 87 19.48 9.08 18.53
CA ASP A 87 20.45 10.09 18.94
C ASP A 87 21.17 9.68 20.23
N GLY A 88 20.47 9.09 21.21
CA GLY A 88 21.04 8.63 22.47
C GLY A 88 22.04 7.47 22.36
N VAL A 89 22.07 6.76 21.23
CA VAL A 89 23.04 5.69 20.94
C VAL A 89 23.90 5.96 19.70
N GLU A 90 23.91 7.22 19.26
CA GLU A 90 24.69 7.71 18.13
C GLU A 90 24.44 6.91 16.83
N TRP A 91 23.23 6.38 16.67
CA TRP A 91 22.80 5.63 15.49
C TRP A 91 23.68 4.40 15.17
N THR A 92 24.36 3.86 16.17
CA THR A 92 25.27 2.72 16.00
C THR A 92 24.52 1.38 16.07
N PRO A 93 24.86 0.41 15.21
CA PRO A 93 24.54 -0.99 15.48
C PRO A 93 25.12 -1.45 16.82
N TYR A 94 24.70 -2.60 17.32
CA TYR A 94 25.31 -3.18 18.51
C TYR A 94 26.72 -3.76 18.21
N LYS A 95 27.33 -4.44 19.18
CA LYS A 95 28.80 -4.60 19.25
C LYS A 95 29.38 -5.60 18.24
N ARG A 96 28.64 -6.64 17.88
CA ARG A 96 29.12 -7.80 17.11
C ARG A 96 28.81 -7.62 15.63
N TRP A 97 29.78 -7.11 14.87
CA TRP A 97 29.64 -6.88 13.43
C TRP A 97 29.21 -8.11 12.61
N TYR A 98 29.42 -9.32 13.13
CA TYR A 98 29.11 -10.59 12.46
C TYR A 98 27.73 -11.16 12.81
N HIS A 99 27.01 -10.60 13.79
CA HIS A 99 25.82 -11.21 14.38
C HIS A 99 24.54 -10.51 13.91
N ALA A 100 23.57 -11.26 13.36
CA ALA A 100 22.34 -10.71 12.80
C ALA A 100 21.53 -9.88 13.81
N ASP A 101 21.46 -10.32 15.06
CA ASP A 101 20.82 -9.59 16.16
C ASP A 101 21.29 -8.14 16.30
N ASP A 102 22.57 -7.88 16.08
CA ASP A 102 23.21 -6.60 16.42
C ASP A 102 22.94 -5.52 15.37
N ILE A 103 22.30 -5.88 14.25
CA ILE A 103 21.86 -4.94 13.22
C ILE A 103 20.34 -4.78 13.16
N ALA A 104 19.57 -5.52 13.98
CA ALA A 104 18.11 -5.50 13.94
C ALA A 104 17.53 -4.08 14.18
N ILE A 105 18.11 -3.32 15.11
CA ILE A 105 17.70 -1.94 15.40
C ILE A 105 17.87 -1.00 14.20
N CYS A 106 18.81 -1.32 13.31
CA CYS A 106 19.09 -0.48 12.16
C CYS A 106 17.99 -0.52 11.10
N GLN A 107 17.00 -1.41 11.21
CA GLN A 107 15.78 -1.30 10.43
C GLN A 107 15.10 0.06 10.68
N THR A 108 14.95 0.44 11.95
CA THR A 108 14.37 1.73 12.35
C THR A 108 15.28 2.89 11.96
N TYR A 109 16.61 2.73 12.03
CA TYR A 109 17.54 3.78 11.62
C TYR A 109 17.44 4.09 10.13
N ILE A 110 17.35 3.07 9.27
CA ILE A 110 17.14 3.27 7.83
C ILE A 110 15.78 3.94 7.57
N ASP A 111 14.75 3.51 8.29
CA ASP A 111 13.40 4.07 8.15
C ASP A 111 13.35 5.55 8.54
N LEU A 112 14.01 5.95 9.64
CA LEU A 112 14.16 7.35 10.03
C LEU A 112 15.09 8.15 9.10
N TYR A 113 16.19 7.55 8.63
CA TYR A 113 17.07 8.17 7.64
C TYR A 113 16.31 8.52 6.35
N ARG A 114 15.37 7.68 5.91
CA ARG A 114 14.57 7.96 4.72
C ARG A 114 13.73 9.24 4.86
N ILE A 115 13.41 9.63 6.09
CA ILE A 115 12.66 10.85 6.45
C ILE A 115 13.62 12.02 6.68
N GLU A 116 14.56 11.86 7.60
CA GLU A 116 15.43 12.92 8.12
C GLU A 116 16.65 13.21 7.23
N LYS A 117 17.06 12.25 6.39
CA LYS A 117 18.22 12.33 5.48
C LYS A 117 19.56 12.62 6.17
N ARG A 118 19.66 12.43 7.48
CA ARG A 118 20.89 12.59 8.29
C ARG A 118 21.88 11.44 8.06
N PRO A 119 23.01 11.64 7.34
CA PRO A 119 23.91 10.55 6.95
C PRO A 119 24.46 9.71 8.12
N GLU A 120 24.64 10.33 9.29
CA GLU A 120 25.07 9.68 10.53
C GLU A 120 24.14 8.54 10.96
N MET A 121 22.86 8.57 10.57
CA MET A 121 21.88 7.54 10.95
C MET A 121 22.18 6.15 10.37
N ILE A 122 22.85 6.09 9.21
CA ILE A 122 23.10 4.83 8.50
C ILE A 122 24.58 4.56 8.23
N ARG A 123 25.45 5.56 8.43
CA ARG A 123 26.88 5.40 8.18
C ARG A 123 27.52 4.29 9.03
N PRO A 124 27.27 4.20 10.35
CA PRO A 124 27.81 3.11 11.17
C PRO A 124 27.34 1.71 10.72
N LEU A 125 26.10 1.61 10.24
CA LEU A 125 25.58 0.36 9.66
C LEU A 125 26.33 -0.01 8.37
N ILE A 126 26.53 0.95 7.45
CA ILE A 126 27.26 0.71 6.20
C ILE A 126 28.67 0.17 6.51
N ASP A 127 29.39 0.81 7.44
CA ASP A 127 30.75 0.39 7.82
C ASP A 127 30.75 -1.00 8.49
N THR A 128 29.68 -1.34 9.23
CA THR A 128 29.48 -2.67 9.83
C THR A 128 29.19 -3.73 8.76
N LEU A 129 28.31 -3.45 7.81
CA LEU A 129 27.95 -4.39 6.75
C LEU A 129 29.08 -4.61 5.75
N ALA A 130 29.93 -3.61 5.52
CA ALA A 130 31.16 -3.78 4.74
C ALA A 130 32.05 -4.88 5.34
N LYS A 131 32.14 -4.99 6.67
CA LYS A 131 32.84 -6.09 7.35
C LYS A 131 32.04 -7.39 7.28
N PHE A 132 30.74 -7.33 7.57
CA PHE A 132 29.84 -8.49 7.59
C PHE A 132 29.86 -9.28 6.27
N MET A 133 29.87 -8.59 5.13
CA MET A 133 29.77 -9.24 3.81
C MET A 133 31.06 -9.91 3.33
N VAL A 134 32.23 -9.45 3.79
CA VAL A 134 33.53 -9.94 3.28
C VAL A 134 34.25 -10.87 4.25
N GLN A 135 34.03 -10.73 5.56
CA GLN A 135 34.73 -11.52 6.57
C GLN A 135 33.97 -12.83 6.85
N PRO A 136 34.67 -13.95 7.08
CA PRO A 136 34.04 -15.20 7.52
C PRO A 136 33.44 -15.05 8.92
N TYR A 137 32.48 -15.92 9.26
CA TYR A 137 31.89 -15.94 10.59
C TYR A 137 32.97 -16.33 11.64
N PRO A 138 33.23 -15.51 12.67
CA PRO A 138 34.44 -15.66 13.50
C PRO A 138 34.29 -16.61 14.69
N VAL A 139 33.09 -17.15 14.96
CA VAL A 139 32.80 -18.05 16.09
C VAL A 139 32.69 -19.49 15.60
N ARG A 140 33.20 -20.45 16.39
CA ARG A 140 33.16 -21.89 16.08
C ARG A 140 32.12 -22.60 16.95
N GLY A 141 31.34 -23.50 16.37
CA GLY A 141 30.28 -24.25 17.05
C GLY A 141 29.30 -24.93 16.07
N ILE A 142 28.00 -24.73 16.29
CA ILE A 142 26.90 -25.22 15.44
C ILE A 142 26.69 -24.38 14.16
N GLU A 143 27.46 -23.30 14.00
CA GLU A 143 27.33 -22.29 12.96
C GLU A 143 28.04 -22.73 11.66
N VAL A 144 27.27 -23.23 10.69
CA VAL A 144 27.78 -23.61 9.36
C VAL A 144 27.57 -22.52 8.30
N VAL A 145 26.69 -21.57 8.58
CA VAL A 145 26.33 -20.42 7.72
C VAL A 145 26.19 -19.17 8.61
N LYS A 146 26.19 -17.97 8.02
CA LYS A 146 26.10 -16.71 8.81
C LYS A 146 24.80 -16.61 9.60
N TRP A 147 23.69 -17.05 9.01
CA TRP A 147 22.36 -17.08 9.64
C TRP A 147 21.96 -18.51 9.95
N TRP A 148 22.61 -19.10 10.95
CA TRP A 148 22.46 -20.50 11.32
C TRP A 148 21.24 -20.80 12.20
N TRP A 149 20.45 -19.78 12.58
CA TRP A 149 19.21 -19.91 13.33
C TRP A 149 18.09 -19.10 12.67
N CYS A 150 16.84 -19.57 12.77
CA CYS A 150 15.73 -19.02 12.00
C CYS A 150 15.36 -17.58 12.36
N ASP A 151 15.60 -17.17 13.61
CA ASP A 151 15.24 -15.84 14.11
C ASP A 151 16.04 -14.74 13.39
N ALA A 152 17.27 -15.06 12.94
CA ALA A 152 18.11 -14.18 12.15
C ALA A 152 17.38 -13.63 10.91
N LEU A 153 16.39 -14.37 10.40
CA LEU A 153 15.62 -14.02 9.21
C LEU A 153 14.66 -12.83 9.42
N PHE A 154 14.37 -12.45 10.66
CA PHE A 154 13.75 -11.16 10.98
C PHE A 154 14.80 -10.05 11.17
N MET A 155 15.93 -10.39 11.78
CA MET A 155 16.91 -9.42 12.26
C MET A 155 17.65 -8.74 11.11
N ALA A 156 18.23 -9.52 10.21
CA ALA A 156 19.20 -9.05 9.21
C ALA A 156 18.62 -8.87 7.80
N PRO A 157 17.83 -9.81 7.22
CA PRO A 157 17.32 -9.65 5.86
C PRO A 157 16.62 -8.31 5.59
N PRO A 158 15.69 -7.84 6.45
CA PRO A 158 15.04 -6.55 6.21
C PRO A 158 16.03 -5.38 6.24
N VAL A 159 17.11 -5.44 7.01
CA VAL A 159 18.15 -4.40 7.06
C VAL A 159 18.88 -4.33 5.72
N LEU A 160 19.35 -5.45 5.19
CA LEU A 160 20.06 -5.51 3.91
C LEU A 160 19.16 -5.03 2.77
N VAL A 161 17.91 -5.52 2.70
CA VAL A 161 16.96 -5.15 1.64
C VAL A 161 16.60 -3.67 1.74
N LYS A 162 16.31 -3.15 2.94
CA LYS A 162 16.02 -1.73 3.15
C LYS A 162 17.21 -0.86 2.75
N LEU A 163 18.42 -1.21 3.18
CA LEU A 163 19.62 -0.42 2.88
C LEU A 163 19.96 -0.45 1.38
N GLY A 164 19.88 -1.62 0.74
CA GLY A 164 20.09 -1.77 -0.71
C GLY A 164 19.12 -0.92 -1.52
N LYS A 165 17.83 -0.93 -1.17
CA LYS A 165 16.84 -0.04 -1.80
C LYS A 165 17.10 1.44 -1.53
N THR A 166 17.54 1.78 -0.32
CA THR A 166 17.76 3.17 0.11
C THR A 166 18.98 3.79 -0.57
N THR A 167 20.04 3.00 -0.73
CA THR A 167 21.32 3.45 -1.29
C THR A 167 21.46 3.17 -2.78
N GLY A 168 20.61 2.33 -3.36
CA GLY A 168 20.74 1.81 -4.72
C GLY A 168 21.81 0.73 -4.87
N ASN A 169 22.48 0.29 -3.78
CA ASN A 169 23.49 -0.75 -3.86
C ASN A 169 22.84 -2.15 -3.89
N GLN A 170 22.88 -2.78 -5.08
CA GLN A 170 22.30 -4.11 -5.31
C GLN A 170 23.05 -5.24 -4.58
N GLU A 171 24.31 -5.04 -4.18
CA GLU A 171 25.09 -6.06 -3.46
C GLU A 171 24.39 -6.51 -2.18
N TYR A 172 23.73 -5.60 -1.46
CA TYR A 172 22.97 -5.95 -0.26
C TYR A 172 21.79 -6.89 -0.55
N LEU A 173 21.11 -6.72 -1.70
CA LEU A 173 20.02 -7.62 -2.11
C LEU A 173 20.58 -9.01 -2.47
N LEU A 174 21.67 -9.05 -3.23
CA LEU A 174 22.31 -10.31 -3.62
C LEU A 174 22.84 -11.09 -2.41
N LYS A 175 23.50 -10.41 -1.46
CA LYS A 175 23.96 -11.01 -0.21
C LYS A 175 22.82 -11.43 0.71
N ASN A 176 21.72 -10.68 0.71
CA ASN A 176 20.50 -11.12 1.38
C ASN A 176 20.00 -12.47 0.81
N ASP A 177 19.92 -12.58 -0.52
CA ASP A 177 19.42 -13.80 -1.16
C ASP A 177 20.31 -15.01 -0.87
N GLU A 178 21.63 -14.83 -0.94
CA GLU A 178 22.64 -15.85 -0.60
C GLU A 178 22.45 -16.35 0.84
N TYR A 179 22.54 -15.47 1.83
CA TYR A 179 22.49 -15.86 3.23
C TYR A 179 21.10 -16.35 3.67
N PHE A 180 20.03 -15.83 3.06
CA PHE A 180 18.67 -16.30 3.34
C PHE A 180 18.49 -17.73 2.84
N LYS A 181 18.94 -18.04 1.61
CA LYS A 181 18.84 -19.38 1.03
C LYS A 181 19.68 -20.40 1.77
N GLU A 182 20.88 -20.02 2.22
CA GLU A 182 21.71 -20.84 3.11
C GLU A 182 20.96 -21.25 4.39
N CYS A 183 20.30 -20.29 5.05
CA CYS A 183 19.48 -20.56 6.24
C CYS A 183 18.25 -21.43 5.92
N TYR A 184 17.57 -21.13 4.80
CA TYR A 184 16.43 -21.90 4.30
C TYR A 184 16.80 -23.36 4.06
N ASP A 185 17.88 -23.62 3.33
CA ASP A 185 18.33 -24.98 3.03
C ASP A 185 18.74 -25.75 4.29
N LEU A 186 19.24 -25.03 5.30
CA LEU A 186 19.66 -25.62 6.57
C LEU A 186 18.47 -25.98 7.49
N LEU A 187 17.43 -25.14 7.54
CA LEU A 187 16.45 -25.16 8.64
C LEU A 187 14.99 -25.35 8.20
N TYR A 188 14.64 -25.08 6.93
CA TYR A 188 13.26 -25.19 6.48
C TYR A 188 12.87 -26.65 6.26
N ASN A 189 11.87 -27.12 6.99
CA ASN A 189 11.31 -28.45 6.78
C ASN A 189 10.23 -28.40 5.70
N LYS A 190 10.51 -29.01 4.54
CA LYS A 190 9.61 -29.02 3.38
C LYS A 190 8.33 -29.83 3.56
N ASP A 191 8.30 -30.78 4.49
CA ASP A 191 7.11 -31.58 4.78
C ASP A 191 6.14 -30.84 5.71
N GLU A 192 6.71 -30.15 6.69
CA GLU A 192 5.95 -29.44 7.72
C GLU A 192 5.68 -27.99 7.36
N HIS A 193 6.38 -27.44 6.38
CA HIS A 193 6.36 -26.04 5.98
C HIS A 193 6.69 -25.07 7.13
N LEU A 194 7.62 -25.46 8.00
CA LEU A 194 8.07 -24.71 9.17
C LEU A 194 9.59 -24.72 9.29
N PHE A 195 10.14 -23.70 9.93
CA PHE A 195 11.57 -23.62 10.25
C PHE A 195 11.88 -24.24 11.60
N ALA A 196 12.82 -25.17 11.63
CA ALA A 196 13.52 -25.54 12.85
C ALA A 196 14.30 -24.32 13.37
N ARG A 197 14.42 -24.16 14.70
CA ARG A 197 15.09 -22.98 15.27
C ARG A 197 16.56 -22.92 14.87
N ASP A 198 17.24 -24.05 14.96
CA ASP A 198 18.64 -24.25 14.57
C ASP A 198 18.87 -25.75 14.32
N LEU A 199 20.12 -26.13 14.03
CA LEU A 199 20.50 -27.52 13.76
C LEU A 199 20.23 -28.52 14.91
N ASN A 200 20.00 -28.10 16.15
CA ASN A 200 19.64 -28.99 17.25
C ASN A 200 18.19 -29.49 17.17
N TYR A 201 17.35 -28.84 16.36
CA TYR A 201 15.95 -29.18 16.17
C TYR A 201 15.66 -29.77 14.79
N VAL A 202 16.69 -29.96 13.96
CA VAL A 202 16.62 -30.70 12.71
C VAL A 202 16.83 -32.19 12.99
N ILE A 203 15.93 -33.04 12.48
CA ILE A 203 16.03 -34.49 12.61
C ILE A 203 17.13 -35.02 11.69
N LYS A 204 18.17 -35.62 12.27
CA LYS A 204 19.38 -36.12 11.59
C LYS A 204 19.46 -37.64 11.55
N ASN A 205 18.57 -38.35 12.24
CA ASN A 205 18.55 -39.81 12.40
C ASN A 205 19.86 -40.36 12.99
N ASN A 206 20.42 -39.65 13.98
CA ASN A 206 21.72 -39.98 14.59
C ASN A 206 21.63 -40.42 16.07
N GLY A 207 20.42 -40.64 16.59
CA GLY A 207 20.18 -41.08 17.97
C GLY A 207 20.08 -39.96 19.01
N ASN A 208 20.37 -38.69 18.65
CA ASN A 208 20.28 -37.53 19.54
C ASN A 208 19.17 -36.54 19.13
N ASP A 209 18.27 -36.96 18.25
CA ASP A 209 17.18 -36.13 17.76
C ASP A 209 16.17 -35.81 18.86
N ARG A 210 15.67 -34.57 18.86
CA ARG A 210 14.71 -34.08 19.84
C ARG A 210 13.31 -34.06 19.25
N TYR A 211 12.35 -34.49 20.06
CA TYR A 211 10.93 -34.52 19.72
C TYR A 211 10.12 -33.88 20.84
N GLU A 212 8.94 -33.39 20.49
CA GLU A 212 7.92 -32.98 21.44
C GLU A 212 7.45 -34.20 22.26
N ALA A 213 6.77 -33.96 23.39
CA ALA A 213 6.27 -35.04 24.24
C ALA A 213 5.28 -35.96 23.51
N ASN A 214 4.55 -35.43 22.53
CA ASN A 214 3.65 -36.18 21.66
C ASN A 214 4.34 -36.90 20.48
N GLY A 215 5.68 -36.90 20.42
CA GLY A 215 6.49 -37.56 19.39
C GLY A 215 6.64 -36.80 18.07
N LYS A 216 6.08 -35.59 17.94
CA LYS A 216 6.25 -34.74 16.75
C LYS A 216 7.56 -33.96 16.77
N LYS A 217 7.93 -33.41 15.61
CA LYS A 217 9.06 -32.48 15.47
C LYS A 217 8.81 -31.19 16.26
N ILE A 218 9.88 -30.61 16.81
CA ILE A 218 9.81 -29.36 17.58
C ILE A 218 9.85 -28.16 16.62
N PHE A 219 8.77 -27.39 16.57
CA PHE A 219 8.70 -26.11 15.87
C PHE A 219 8.22 -25.02 16.81
N TRP A 220 9.09 -24.06 17.06
CA TRP A 220 8.82 -22.97 17.97
C TRP A 220 8.00 -21.87 17.30
N SER A 221 6.93 -21.44 17.97
CA SER A 221 6.00 -20.43 17.47
C SER A 221 6.67 -19.09 17.20
N ARG A 222 7.36 -18.50 18.21
CA ARG A 222 8.07 -17.23 17.99
C ARG A 222 9.18 -17.33 16.93
N GLY A 223 9.89 -18.46 16.87
CA GLY A 223 10.90 -18.71 15.83
C GLY A 223 10.32 -18.60 14.42
N ASN A 224 9.19 -19.28 14.17
CA ASN A 224 8.48 -19.18 12.88
C ASN A 224 7.81 -17.81 12.69
N GLY A 225 7.40 -17.16 13.79
CA GLY A 225 6.92 -15.77 13.80
C GLY A 225 7.98 -14.80 13.27
N TRP A 226 9.24 -14.94 13.72
CA TRP A 226 10.35 -14.15 13.19
C TRP A 226 10.49 -14.32 11.69
N VAL A 227 10.50 -15.56 11.18
CA VAL A 227 10.63 -15.80 9.75
C VAL A 227 9.48 -15.16 8.96
N MET A 228 8.23 -15.35 9.39
CA MET A 228 7.08 -14.77 8.70
C MET A 228 7.08 -13.23 8.76
N GLY A 229 7.41 -12.64 9.90
CA GLY A 229 7.55 -11.19 10.06
C GLY A 229 8.68 -10.64 9.18
N GLY A 230 9.80 -11.36 9.08
CA GLY A 230 10.94 -11.01 8.23
C GLY A 230 10.58 -11.05 6.75
N LEU A 231 9.89 -12.11 6.31
CA LEU A 231 9.39 -12.27 4.93
C LEU A 231 8.49 -11.11 4.52
N VAL A 232 7.56 -10.70 5.39
CA VAL A 232 6.71 -9.52 5.13
C VAL A 232 7.57 -8.28 4.92
N ARG A 233 8.54 -8.04 5.80
CA ARG A 233 9.38 -6.84 5.73
C ARG A 233 10.31 -6.83 4.51
N ILE A 234 10.78 -7.99 4.05
CA ILE A 234 11.49 -8.16 2.77
C ILE A 234 10.54 -7.84 1.60
N LEU A 235 9.37 -8.47 1.54
CA LEU A 235 8.43 -8.36 0.41
C LEU A 235 7.81 -6.95 0.27
N LYS A 236 7.71 -6.19 1.37
CA LYS A 236 7.34 -4.76 1.36
C LYS A 236 8.38 -3.90 0.65
N GLU A 237 9.64 -4.32 0.63
CA GLU A 237 10.75 -3.51 0.14
C GLU A 237 11.22 -3.93 -1.26
N LEU A 238 11.25 -5.24 -1.54
CA LEU A 238 11.70 -5.77 -2.84
C LEU A 238 10.91 -5.15 -4.01
N PRO A 239 11.58 -4.82 -5.13
CA PRO A 239 10.90 -4.50 -6.38
C PRO A 239 9.96 -5.63 -6.83
N ALA A 240 8.84 -5.29 -7.48
CA ALA A 240 7.88 -6.29 -7.97
C ALA A 240 8.50 -7.24 -9.00
N ASN A 241 9.44 -6.75 -9.82
CA ASN A 241 10.16 -7.50 -10.84
C ASN A 241 11.51 -8.07 -10.36
N TYR A 242 11.79 -8.08 -9.05
CA TYR A 242 13.05 -8.62 -8.53
C TYR A 242 13.13 -10.14 -8.80
N PRO A 243 14.22 -10.67 -9.40
CA PRO A 243 14.28 -12.06 -9.86
C PRO A 243 13.96 -13.12 -8.79
N GLU A 244 14.38 -12.88 -7.54
CA GLU A 244 14.19 -13.82 -6.43
C GLU A 244 12.91 -13.57 -5.62
N ARG A 245 12.11 -12.55 -5.98
CA ARG A 245 10.81 -12.31 -5.33
C ARG A 245 9.90 -13.55 -5.32
N PRO A 246 9.78 -14.35 -6.39
CA PRO A 246 8.94 -15.55 -6.38
C PRO A 246 9.35 -16.60 -5.33
N PHE A 247 10.64 -16.70 -4.98
CA PHE A 247 11.10 -17.59 -3.90
C PHE A 247 10.51 -17.17 -2.55
N TYR A 248 10.61 -15.88 -2.22
CA TYR A 248 10.06 -15.33 -0.98
C TYR A 248 8.54 -15.42 -0.91
N GLU A 249 7.84 -15.13 -2.01
CA GLU A 249 6.37 -15.24 -2.06
C GLU A 249 5.88 -16.68 -1.89
N LYS A 250 6.58 -17.64 -2.51
CA LYS A 250 6.27 -19.06 -2.37
C LYS A 250 6.45 -19.52 -0.92
N LEU A 251 7.61 -19.25 -0.34
CA LEU A 251 7.90 -19.62 1.05
C LEU A 251 6.90 -19.00 2.02
N TYR A 252 6.60 -17.71 1.84
CA TYR A 252 5.60 -17.01 2.64
C TYR A 252 4.22 -17.68 2.59
N LYS A 253 3.74 -18.07 1.39
CA LYS A 253 2.44 -18.73 1.19
C LYS A 253 2.40 -20.12 1.83
N GLU A 254 3.47 -20.90 1.69
CA GLU A 254 3.59 -22.24 2.30
C GLU A 254 3.51 -22.15 3.83
N MET A 255 4.31 -21.26 4.44
CA MET A 255 4.28 -21.02 5.88
C MET A 255 2.92 -20.49 6.34
N ALA A 256 2.32 -19.54 5.64
CA ALA A 256 1.03 -18.97 5.99
C ALA A 256 -0.08 -20.03 6.02
N ALA A 257 -0.11 -20.94 5.04
CA ALA A 257 -1.06 -22.05 4.99
C ALA A 257 -0.89 -22.98 6.20
N LYS A 258 0.35 -23.37 6.53
CA LYS A 258 0.61 -24.20 7.71
C LYS A 258 0.25 -23.49 9.01
N ILE A 259 0.70 -22.26 9.22
CA ILE A 259 0.43 -21.49 10.45
C ILE A 259 -1.07 -21.35 10.68
N LYS A 260 -1.86 -21.01 9.65
CA LYS A 260 -3.33 -20.98 9.75
C LYS A 260 -3.91 -22.31 10.25
N SER A 261 -3.40 -23.44 9.76
CA SER A 261 -3.89 -24.77 10.16
C SER A 261 -3.61 -25.13 11.62
N LEU A 262 -2.63 -24.46 12.25
CA LEU A 262 -2.19 -24.72 13.62
C LEU A 262 -2.78 -23.73 14.65
N GLN A 263 -3.64 -22.80 14.22
CA GLN A 263 -4.28 -21.84 15.12
C GLN A 263 -5.19 -22.58 16.11
N GLN A 264 -5.09 -22.24 17.39
CA GLN A 264 -5.94 -22.82 18.42
C GLN A 264 -7.33 -22.16 18.45
N ALA A 265 -8.28 -22.80 19.12
CA ALA A 265 -9.67 -22.35 19.17
C ALA A 265 -9.82 -20.94 19.79
N ASP A 266 -8.93 -20.55 20.70
CA ASP A 266 -8.89 -19.23 21.33
C ASP A 266 -8.22 -18.14 20.46
N GLY A 267 -7.72 -18.50 19.26
CA GLY A 267 -7.12 -17.57 18.32
C GLY A 267 -5.60 -17.39 18.45
N LEU A 268 -4.98 -17.84 19.55
CA LEU A 268 -3.54 -17.73 19.78
C LEU A 268 -2.82 -19.04 19.44
N TRP A 269 -1.56 -18.93 19.04
CA TRP A 269 -0.67 -20.07 18.90
C TRP A 269 0.05 -20.33 20.24
N ARG A 270 0.36 -21.59 20.52
CA ARG A 270 1.14 -21.98 21.72
C ARG A 270 2.62 -21.87 21.43
N ALA A 271 3.45 -21.94 22.47
CA ALA A 271 4.90 -21.90 22.31
C ALA A 271 5.41 -23.00 21.36
N SER A 272 4.85 -24.23 21.46
CA SER A 272 5.03 -25.28 20.45
C SER A 272 3.91 -25.23 19.41
N LEU A 273 4.27 -25.28 18.13
CA LEU A 273 3.31 -25.32 17.02
C LEU A 273 2.71 -26.71 16.79
N LEU A 274 3.42 -27.78 17.14
CA LEU A 274 2.96 -29.16 16.91
C LEU A 274 2.55 -29.91 18.19
N ASP A 275 2.85 -29.37 19.37
CA ASP A 275 2.43 -29.92 20.67
C ASP A 275 1.80 -28.86 21.59
N PRO A 276 0.67 -28.25 21.18
CA PRO A 276 0.02 -27.19 21.95
C PRO A 276 -0.44 -27.62 23.35
N ASP A 277 -0.72 -28.91 23.56
CA ASP A 277 -1.22 -29.44 24.83
C ASP A 277 -0.14 -29.44 25.92
N SER A 278 1.12 -29.68 25.55
CA SER A 278 2.27 -29.66 26.48
C SER A 278 2.68 -28.24 26.91
N TYR A 279 2.20 -27.22 26.19
CA TYR A 279 2.52 -25.81 26.38
C TYR A 279 1.25 -24.95 26.47
N PRO A 280 0.42 -25.14 27.51
CA PRO A 280 -0.85 -24.44 27.65
C PRO A 280 -0.63 -22.93 27.89
N GLY A 281 -1.52 -22.11 27.33
CA GLY A 281 -1.44 -20.65 27.35
C GLY A 281 -1.08 -20.08 25.97
N GLY A 282 -1.87 -19.13 25.49
CA GLY A 282 -1.57 -18.45 24.22
C GLY A 282 -0.29 -17.63 24.34
N GLU A 283 0.67 -17.88 23.45
CA GLU A 283 1.94 -17.16 23.44
C GLU A 283 1.82 -15.94 22.51
N VAL A 284 1.96 -14.74 23.08
CA VAL A 284 1.57 -13.49 22.41
C VAL A 284 2.55 -13.05 21.33
N SER A 285 3.86 -13.26 21.50
CA SER A 285 4.84 -12.72 20.55
C SER A 285 4.78 -13.43 19.19
N GLY A 286 4.78 -14.77 19.17
CA GLY A 286 4.60 -15.56 17.95
C GLY A 286 3.23 -15.28 17.31
N SER A 287 2.17 -15.27 18.13
CA SER A 287 0.82 -14.95 17.65
C SER A 287 0.72 -13.55 17.04
N GLY A 288 1.42 -12.55 17.60
CA GLY A 288 1.51 -11.20 17.07
C GLY A 288 2.16 -11.16 15.70
N PHE A 289 3.28 -11.86 15.51
CA PHE A 289 3.93 -11.95 14.19
C PHE A 289 3.08 -12.70 13.16
N PHE A 290 2.38 -13.76 13.55
CA PHE A 290 1.46 -14.45 12.65
C PHE A 290 0.27 -13.57 12.27
N CYS A 291 -0.33 -12.87 13.23
CA CYS A 291 -1.41 -11.92 12.97
C CYS A 291 -0.95 -10.83 11.99
N TYR A 292 0.21 -10.21 12.24
CA TYR A 292 0.86 -9.26 11.34
C TYR A 292 1.04 -9.82 9.93
N ALA A 293 1.65 -11.00 9.82
CA ALA A 293 2.00 -11.57 8.53
C ALA A 293 0.77 -11.98 7.73
N LEU A 294 -0.22 -12.61 8.36
CA LEU A 294 -1.47 -13.00 7.71
C LEU A 294 -2.29 -11.77 7.30
N ALA A 295 -2.37 -10.75 8.16
CA ALA A 295 -3.07 -9.50 7.84
C ALA A 295 -2.43 -8.79 6.64
N TRP A 296 -1.11 -8.66 6.64
CA TRP A 296 -0.37 -8.06 5.52
C TRP A 296 -0.59 -8.81 4.20
N GLY A 297 -0.60 -10.15 4.23
CA GLY A 297 -0.83 -10.98 3.05
C GLY A 297 -2.18 -10.76 2.41
N ILE A 298 -3.23 -10.61 3.23
CA ILE A 298 -4.58 -10.27 2.76
C ILE A 298 -4.58 -8.88 2.13
N ASN A 299 -4.01 -7.89 2.83
CA ASN A 299 -3.97 -6.50 2.37
C ASN A 299 -3.23 -6.31 1.04
N ASN A 300 -2.27 -7.20 0.72
CA ASN A 300 -1.43 -7.11 -0.48
C ASN A 300 -1.79 -8.14 -1.55
N GLY A 301 -2.90 -8.88 -1.39
CA GLY A 301 -3.38 -9.85 -2.38
C GLY A 301 -2.51 -11.11 -2.51
N LEU A 302 -1.61 -11.38 -1.58
CA LEU A 302 -0.81 -12.62 -1.54
C LEU A 302 -1.57 -13.77 -0.85
N LEU A 303 -2.51 -13.46 0.04
CA LEU A 303 -3.38 -14.42 0.70
C LEU A 303 -4.85 -14.11 0.38
N GLU A 304 -5.64 -15.16 0.24
CA GLU A 304 -7.08 -15.06 -0.02
C GLU A 304 -7.87 -14.59 1.22
N LYS A 305 -9.06 -14.05 1.01
CA LYS A 305 -9.97 -13.64 2.10
C LYS A 305 -10.32 -14.77 3.08
N ALA A 306 -10.16 -16.03 2.69
CA ALA A 306 -10.35 -17.19 3.57
C ALA A 306 -9.42 -17.19 4.80
N TYR A 307 -8.35 -16.38 4.82
CA TYR A 307 -7.46 -16.19 5.96
C TYR A 307 -7.99 -15.15 6.97
N LEU A 308 -8.97 -14.33 6.60
CA LEU A 308 -9.51 -13.26 7.45
C LEU A 308 -10.02 -13.76 8.81
N PRO A 309 -10.79 -14.86 8.94
CA PRO A 309 -11.24 -15.33 10.24
C PRO A 309 -10.09 -15.70 11.20
N ALA A 310 -8.94 -16.13 10.68
CA ALA A 310 -7.79 -16.44 11.50
C ALA A 310 -7.14 -15.16 12.05
N VAL A 311 -7.03 -14.12 11.21
CA VAL A 311 -6.55 -12.80 11.62
C VAL A 311 -7.48 -12.17 12.65
N GLU A 312 -8.80 -12.20 12.41
CA GLU A 312 -9.78 -11.62 13.33
C GLU A 312 -9.70 -12.28 14.72
N LYS A 313 -9.70 -13.63 14.78
CA LYS A 313 -9.55 -14.36 16.04
C LYS A 313 -8.25 -14.03 16.77
N ALA A 314 -7.13 -14.00 16.03
CA ALA A 314 -5.83 -13.67 16.62
C ALA A 314 -5.83 -12.25 17.19
N TRP A 315 -6.34 -11.26 16.45
CA TRP A 315 -6.38 -9.88 16.90
C TRP A 315 -7.26 -9.68 18.14
N ILE A 316 -8.44 -10.30 18.16
CA ILE A 316 -9.32 -10.27 19.34
C ILE A 316 -8.57 -10.84 20.55
N ALA A 317 -7.95 -12.01 20.40
CA ALA A 317 -7.25 -12.67 21.48
C ALA A 317 -6.04 -11.88 21.98
N LEU A 318 -5.25 -11.29 21.07
CA LEU A 318 -4.12 -10.41 21.42
C LEU A 318 -4.56 -9.21 22.26
N ASN A 319 -5.72 -8.61 21.96
CA ASN A 319 -6.25 -7.49 22.75
C ASN A 319 -6.67 -7.90 24.17
N THR A 320 -7.04 -9.16 24.39
CA THR A 320 -7.30 -9.66 25.75
C THR A 320 -6.04 -9.79 26.61
N CYS A 321 -4.86 -9.77 25.98
CA CYS A 321 -3.57 -9.82 26.66
C CYS A 321 -3.00 -8.43 27.00
N VAL A 322 -3.69 -7.35 26.61
CA VAL A 322 -3.33 -5.98 26.97
C VAL A 322 -4.02 -5.62 28.29
N ASN A 323 -3.25 -5.30 29.33
CA ASN A 323 -3.82 -4.86 30.60
C ASN A 323 -4.30 -3.40 30.54
N HIS A 324 -4.98 -2.94 31.59
CA HIS A 324 -5.52 -1.57 31.66
C HIS A 324 -4.46 -0.45 31.60
N GLU A 325 -3.18 -0.74 31.85
CA GLU A 325 -2.07 0.20 31.79
C GLU A 325 -1.42 0.24 30.40
N GLY A 326 -1.70 -0.73 29.52
CA GLY A 326 -1.03 -0.90 28.24
C GLY A 326 0.12 -1.92 28.25
N ARG A 327 0.28 -2.73 29.30
CA ARG A 327 1.24 -3.84 29.28
C ARG A 327 0.71 -5.01 28.46
N ILE A 328 1.56 -5.59 27.64
CA ILE A 328 1.26 -6.83 26.92
C ILE A 328 1.78 -8.03 27.73
N GLY A 329 0.86 -8.84 28.25
CA GLY A 329 1.15 -10.06 28.99
C GLY A 329 1.30 -11.30 28.10
N TRP A 330 1.52 -12.47 28.70
CA TRP A 330 1.63 -13.76 28.01
C TRP A 330 2.74 -13.83 26.95
N VAL A 331 3.80 -13.05 27.15
CA VAL A 331 4.98 -13.07 26.28
C VAL A 331 6.01 -14.03 26.87
N GLN A 332 6.36 -15.09 26.14
CA GLN A 332 7.41 -16.02 26.59
C GLN A 332 8.75 -15.27 26.67
N PRO A 333 9.51 -15.33 27.80
CA PRO A 333 10.84 -14.73 27.95
C PRO A 333 11.85 -15.17 26.89
N ILE A 334 13.00 -14.47 26.83
CA ILE A 334 14.09 -14.79 25.89
C ILE A 334 14.46 -16.29 25.99
N GLY A 335 14.55 -16.96 24.84
CA GLY A 335 14.77 -18.39 24.74
C GLY A 335 14.99 -18.84 23.30
N ALA A 336 15.20 -20.14 23.12
CA ALA A 336 15.50 -20.76 21.81
C ALA A 336 14.60 -21.97 21.52
N ASP A 337 13.54 -22.13 22.32
CA ASP A 337 12.73 -23.34 22.41
C ASP A 337 11.36 -23.04 23.02
N PRO A 338 10.32 -23.87 22.77
CA PRO A 338 9.04 -23.76 23.45
C PRO A 338 9.21 -23.90 24.97
N ARG A 339 8.63 -22.95 25.73
CA ARG A 339 8.59 -23.02 27.19
C ARG A 339 7.19 -22.77 27.72
N LYS A 340 7.00 -23.03 29.01
CA LYS A 340 5.71 -22.87 29.73
C LYS A 340 5.82 -22.03 31.01
N ASP A 341 6.99 -21.46 31.26
CA ASP A 341 7.34 -20.65 32.45
C ASP A 341 6.99 -19.17 32.26
N PHE A 342 5.79 -18.89 31.74
CA PHE A 342 5.28 -17.53 31.54
C PHE A 342 3.76 -17.47 31.76
N ASN A 343 3.25 -16.28 32.05
CA ASN A 343 1.87 -16.04 32.45
C ASN A 343 1.37 -14.66 31.99
N ALA A 344 0.18 -14.25 32.44
CA ALA A 344 -0.43 -12.95 32.13
C ALA A 344 0.41 -11.73 32.54
N ASP A 345 1.36 -11.88 33.46
CA ASP A 345 2.26 -10.81 33.91
C ASP A 345 3.62 -10.83 33.19
N SER A 346 3.89 -11.85 32.38
CA SER A 346 5.15 -11.98 31.64
C SER A 346 5.12 -11.12 30.38
N TRP A 347 6.09 -10.22 30.24
CA TRP A 347 6.19 -9.25 29.16
C TRP A 347 7.64 -9.11 28.66
N GLU A 348 7.79 -8.79 27.38
CA GLU A 348 9.06 -8.46 26.73
C GLU A 348 8.85 -7.42 25.64
N VAL A 349 9.85 -6.56 25.42
CA VAL A 349 9.78 -5.44 24.45
C VAL A 349 9.42 -5.91 23.04
N TYR A 350 9.92 -7.08 22.62
CA TYR A 350 9.62 -7.64 21.31
C TYR A 350 8.19 -8.18 21.19
N GLY A 351 7.54 -8.57 22.30
CA GLY A 351 6.12 -8.91 22.31
C GLY A 351 5.26 -7.68 22.00
N THR A 352 5.62 -6.54 22.60
CA THR A 352 5.04 -5.23 22.25
C THR A 352 5.28 -4.90 20.79
N GLY A 353 6.51 -5.07 20.28
CA GLY A 353 6.83 -4.88 18.85
C GLY A 353 5.94 -5.71 17.92
N ALA A 354 5.74 -7.00 18.22
CA ALA A 354 4.89 -7.90 17.44
C ALA A 354 3.43 -7.46 17.43
N PHE A 355 2.89 -7.03 18.58
CA PHE A 355 1.52 -6.51 18.68
C PHE A 355 1.34 -5.24 17.84
N LEU A 356 2.30 -4.31 17.89
CA LEU A 356 2.24 -3.07 17.11
C LEU A 356 2.30 -3.34 15.61
N LEU A 357 3.15 -4.27 15.18
CA LEU A 357 3.16 -4.73 13.79
C LEU A 357 1.79 -5.29 13.39
N ALA A 358 1.18 -6.14 14.23
CA ALA A 358 -0.16 -6.67 13.96
C ALA A 358 -1.22 -5.56 13.83
N GLY A 359 -1.29 -4.64 14.80
CA GLY A 359 -2.22 -3.51 14.77
C GLY A 359 -2.07 -2.63 13.51
N SER A 360 -0.82 -2.41 13.08
CA SER A 360 -0.51 -1.61 11.88
C SER A 360 -1.04 -2.20 10.57
N GLU A 361 -1.32 -3.51 10.52
CA GLU A 361 -1.89 -4.17 9.34
C GLU A 361 -3.37 -4.51 9.54
N VAL A 362 -3.80 -4.84 10.76
CA VAL A 362 -5.22 -5.10 11.06
C VAL A 362 -6.07 -3.86 10.87
N ILE A 363 -5.57 -2.66 11.19
CA ILE A 363 -6.32 -1.41 10.97
C ILE A 363 -6.70 -1.16 9.50
N LYS A 364 -5.99 -1.81 8.57
CA LYS A 364 -6.21 -1.72 7.12
C LYS A 364 -7.22 -2.75 6.61
N ILE A 365 -7.55 -3.75 7.43
CA ILE A 365 -8.54 -4.78 7.12
C ILE A 365 -9.94 -4.21 7.32
N GLU A 366 -10.82 -4.41 6.35
CA GLU A 366 -12.25 -4.21 6.52
C GLU A 366 -12.85 -5.44 7.23
N PRO A 367 -13.38 -5.33 8.47
CA PRO A 367 -13.91 -6.47 9.22
C PRO A 367 -15.10 -7.12 8.53
N ALA A 368 -15.29 -8.43 8.73
CA ALA A 368 -16.45 -9.15 8.21
C ALA A 368 -17.80 -8.64 8.77
N HIS A 369 -17.80 -7.96 9.93
CA HIS A 369 -18.99 -7.37 10.55
C HIS A 369 -19.34 -5.96 10.03
N THR A 370 -18.50 -5.39 9.16
CA THR A 370 -18.84 -4.20 8.37
C THR A 370 -19.34 -4.58 6.98
N GLN A 371 -19.77 -5.85 6.79
CA GLN A 371 -20.50 -6.29 5.62
C GLN A 371 -21.89 -5.64 5.56
N VAL A 372 -21.94 -4.37 5.17
CA VAL A 372 -22.64 -4.12 3.92
C VAL A 372 -21.83 -4.89 2.91
N ALA A 373 -22.40 -5.98 2.39
CA ALA A 373 -21.78 -6.82 1.37
C ALA A 373 -20.89 -5.95 0.48
N GLN A 374 -19.59 -6.21 0.43
CA GLN A 374 -18.79 -5.75 -0.71
C GLN A 374 -19.57 -6.25 -1.91
N PRO A 375 -20.18 -5.36 -2.71
CA PRO A 375 -20.97 -5.81 -3.82
C PRO A 375 -20.00 -6.58 -4.70
N THR A 376 -20.26 -7.87 -4.92
CA THR A 376 -19.83 -8.61 -6.11
C THR A 376 -19.68 -7.58 -7.21
N PRO A 377 -18.47 -7.27 -7.75
CA PRO A 377 -18.16 -5.98 -8.37
C PRO A 377 -19.37 -5.55 -9.16
N THR A 378 -20.21 -4.71 -8.55
CA THR A 378 -21.55 -4.60 -9.07
C THR A 378 -21.35 -4.00 -10.44
N ASN A 379 -22.26 -4.30 -11.36
CA ASN A 379 -22.23 -3.68 -12.67
C ASN A 379 -22.35 -2.12 -12.61
N GLN A 380 -22.21 -1.51 -11.42
CA GLN A 380 -22.55 -0.19 -10.93
C GLN A 380 -21.31 0.67 -10.56
N GLN A 381 -20.08 0.18 -10.66
CA GLN A 381 -18.88 1.03 -10.56
C GLN A 381 -18.20 1.19 -11.93
N THR A 382 -17.52 2.31 -12.13
CA THR A 382 -16.57 2.48 -13.23
C THR A 382 -15.43 1.50 -13.07
N LYS A 383 -15.17 0.70 -14.11
CA LYS A 383 -14.02 -0.20 -14.15
C LYS A 383 -12.91 0.41 -15.01
N PHE A 384 -11.65 0.20 -14.62
CA PHE A 384 -10.47 0.67 -15.35
C PHE A 384 -9.60 -0.50 -15.78
N LEU A 385 -9.05 -0.46 -16.99
CA LEU A 385 -8.06 -1.40 -17.50
C LEU A 385 -6.94 -0.63 -18.19
N TYR A 386 -5.77 -0.55 -17.55
CA TYR A 386 -4.61 0.11 -18.14
C TYR A 386 -4.04 -0.73 -19.29
N LEU A 387 -3.80 -0.07 -20.43
CA LEU A 387 -3.17 -0.67 -21.61
C LEU A 387 -1.68 -0.30 -21.69
N SER A 388 -1.30 0.78 -21.00
CA SER A 388 0.07 1.21 -20.76
C SER A 388 0.45 1.03 -19.28
N GLY A 389 1.63 1.50 -18.88
CA GLY A 389 1.92 1.79 -17.47
C GLY A 389 1.19 3.05 -16.96
N THR A 390 1.19 3.26 -15.65
CA THR A 390 0.75 4.50 -14.99
C THR A 390 1.85 5.57 -14.93
N GLY A 391 3.11 5.18 -15.16
CA GLY A 391 4.29 6.02 -15.20
C GLY A 391 5.45 5.35 -15.92
N THR A 392 6.66 5.86 -15.71
CA THR A 392 7.89 5.30 -16.32
C THR A 392 8.41 4.04 -15.61
N ASP A 393 7.93 3.76 -14.41
CA ASP A 393 8.31 2.64 -13.56
C ASP A 393 7.56 1.34 -13.84
N ASP A 394 6.38 1.43 -14.48
CA ASP A 394 5.51 0.30 -14.83
C ASP A 394 5.09 0.33 -16.32
N ALA A 395 5.83 1.06 -17.16
CA ALA A 395 5.53 1.21 -18.57
C ALA A 395 5.45 -0.14 -19.31
N VAL A 396 4.50 -0.25 -20.23
CA VAL A 396 4.23 -1.48 -20.99
C VAL A 396 4.82 -1.37 -22.40
N MET A 397 5.50 -2.41 -22.87
CA MET A 397 6.09 -2.44 -24.21
C MET A 397 5.03 -2.59 -25.29
N TRP A 398 4.97 -1.65 -26.22
CA TRP A 398 4.10 -1.67 -27.41
C TRP A 398 4.95 -1.83 -28.67
N ASP A 399 4.39 -2.43 -29.71
CA ASP A 399 5.04 -2.43 -31.03
C ASP A 399 5.09 -1.00 -31.57
N PHE A 400 6.22 -0.60 -32.13
CA PHE A 400 6.50 0.78 -32.50
C PHE A 400 7.26 0.90 -33.82
N TYR A 401 6.90 1.91 -34.60
CA TYR A 401 7.55 2.30 -35.84
C TYR A 401 7.69 3.82 -35.88
N CYS A 402 8.90 4.32 -36.09
CA CYS A 402 9.15 5.75 -36.30
C CYS A 402 9.41 6.03 -37.79
N THR A 403 8.80 7.08 -38.35
CA THR A 403 8.90 7.37 -39.80
C THR A 403 10.19 8.03 -40.24
N ALA A 404 10.88 8.74 -39.35
CA ALA A 404 12.12 9.46 -39.67
C ALA A 404 13.01 9.61 -38.42
N GLY A 405 14.24 10.10 -38.63
CA GLY A 405 15.21 10.27 -37.56
C GLY A 405 15.88 8.95 -37.15
N ARG A 406 16.46 8.90 -35.95
CA ARG A 406 17.18 7.72 -35.47
C ARG A 406 16.25 6.50 -35.38
N ASN A 407 16.81 5.33 -35.69
CA ASN A 407 16.14 4.03 -35.57
C ASN A 407 14.75 3.96 -36.26
N SER A 408 14.56 4.73 -37.34
CA SER A 408 13.32 4.79 -38.13
C SER A 408 13.28 3.74 -39.25
N GLY A 409 12.12 3.58 -39.89
CA GLY A 409 11.98 2.71 -41.06
C GLY A 409 11.75 1.22 -40.77
N LYS A 410 11.61 0.83 -39.50
CA LYS A 410 11.38 -0.57 -39.09
C LYS A 410 10.49 -0.66 -37.84
N TRP A 411 9.80 -1.79 -37.70
CA TRP A 411 9.05 -2.13 -36.49
C TRP A 411 9.98 -2.67 -35.40
N THR A 412 9.72 -2.26 -34.16
CA THR A 412 10.46 -2.57 -32.94
C THR A 412 9.48 -2.43 -31.77
N GLN A 413 9.94 -2.31 -30.53
CA GLN A 413 9.11 -2.00 -29.38
C GLN A 413 9.54 -0.71 -28.69
N ILE A 414 8.62 -0.09 -27.96
CA ILE A 414 8.85 1.08 -27.11
C ILE A 414 7.99 0.97 -25.84
N PRO A 415 8.49 1.38 -24.65
CA PRO A 415 7.64 1.47 -23.47
C PRO A 415 6.60 2.59 -23.62
N VAL A 416 5.39 2.37 -23.13
CA VAL A 416 4.33 3.39 -23.03
C VAL A 416 3.88 3.47 -21.57
N PRO A 417 3.89 4.66 -20.94
CA PRO A 417 4.22 5.97 -21.52
C PRO A 417 5.72 6.23 -21.71
N SER A 418 6.09 6.94 -22.79
CA SER A 418 7.45 7.45 -23.01
C SER A 418 7.54 8.55 -24.08
N ASN A 419 8.73 9.14 -24.20
CA ASN A 419 9.11 9.94 -25.37
C ASN A 419 10.14 9.18 -26.20
N TRP A 420 9.88 9.02 -27.49
CA TRP A 420 10.69 8.14 -28.34
C TRP A 420 12.14 8.61 -28.50
N GLU A 421 12.42 9.90 -28.32
CA GLU A 421 13.79 10.43 -28.37
C GLU A 421 14.70 9.84 -27.29
N PHE A 422 14.14 9.55 -26.10
CA PHE A 422 14.87 8.93 -24.98
C PHE A 422 15.04 7.41 -25.15
N HIS A 423 14.36 6.81 -26.13
CA HIS A 423 14.49 5.40 -26.47
C HIS A 423 15.24 5.19 -27.78
N GLY A 424 16.01 6.17 -28.22
CA GLY A 424 16.90 6.07 -29.38
C GLY A 424 16.21 6.32 -30.74
N PHE A 425 14.97 6.79 -30.74
CA PHE A 425 14.22 7.09 -31.96
C PHE A 425 14.18 8.58 -32.29
N GLY A 426 13.83 8.92 -33.53
CA GLY A 426 13.62 10.29 -33.95
C GLY A 426 14.85 11.20 -33.78
N LYS A 427 14.61 12.51 -33.68
CA LYS A 427 15.64 13.55 -33.50
C LYS A 427 15.25 14.44 -32.33
N PHE A 428 16.21 14.66 -31.42
CA PHE A 428 16.08 15.71 -30.41
C PHE A 428 16.02 17.06 -31.10
N THR A 429 14.97 17.82 -30.81
CA THR A 429 14.78 19.17 -31.34
C THR A 429 14.37 20.10 -30.20
N TYR A 430 14.93 21.29 -30.20
CA TYR A 430 14.53 22.38 -29.33
C TYR A 430 13.53 23.29 -30.06
N GLY A 431 12.64 23.97 -29.33
CA GLY A 431 11.57 24.74 -29.96
C GLY A 431 12.02 26.01 -30.72
N HIS A 432 13.31 26.32 -30.72
CA HIS A 432 13.91 27.35 -31.57
C HIS A 432 14.72 26.79 -32.76
N ASP A 433 14.80 25.47 -32.89
CA ASP A 433 15.51 24.85 -34.01
C ASP A 433 14.78 25.12 -35.33
N ARG A 434 15.53 25.63 -36.31
CA ARG A 434 15.06 25.91 -37.68
C ARG A 434 14.85 24.64 -38.50
N GLU A 435 15.65 23.60 -38.25
CA GLU A 435 15.59 22.33 -38.96
C GLU A 435 14.93 21.23 -38.13
N ARG A 436 13.68 20.92 -38.45
CA ARG A 436 12.88 19.88 -37.78
C ARG A 436 12.54 18.76 -38.73
N LEU A 437 12.63 17.54 -38.22
CA LEU A 437 12.10 16.37 -38.93
C LEU A 437 10.60 16.27 -38.66
N ASN A 438 9.82 16.04 -39.72
CA ASN A 438 8.39 15.76 -39.59
C ASN A 438 8.18 14.27 -39.26
N GLU A 439 8.46 13.92 -38.01
CA GLU A 439 8.42 12.55 -37.52
C GLU A 439 7.02 12.15 -37.09
N SER A 440 6.69 10.89 -37.30
CA SER A 440 5.49 10.27 -36.75
C SER A 440 5.84 8.91 -36.14
N GLY A 441 5.20 8.59 -35.03
CA GLY A 441 5.30 7.31 -34.34
C GLY A 441 4.02 6.52 -34.55
N MET A 442 4.12 5.31 -35.06
CA MET A 442 3.00 4.38 -35.20
C MET A 442 3.15 3.28 -34.16
N TYR A 443 2.08 3.01 -33.41
CA TYR A 443 2.06 2.07 -32.31
C TYR A 443 1.04 0.96 -32.58
N ARG A 444 1.32 -0.25 -32.09
CA ARG A 444 0.33 -1.32 -32.00
C ARG A 444 0.41 -2.01 -30.65
N TYR A 445 -0.76 -2.35 -30.10
CA TYR A 445 -0.88 -3.09 -28.86
C TYR A 445 -2.06 -4.06 -28.89
N ARG A 446 -1.85 -5.27 -28.38
CA ARG A 446 -2.88 -6.31 -28.30
C ARG A 446 -3.42 -6.37 -26.88
N PHE A 447 -4.73 -6.39 -26.73
CA PHE A 447 -5.38 -6.40 -25.42
C PHE A 447 -6.71 -7.17 -25.46
N GLU A 448 -7.13 -7.67 -24.31
CA GLU A 448 -8.44 -8.32 -24.15
C GLU A 448 -9.36 -7.48 -23.28
N VAL A 449 -10.64 -7.43 -23.65
CA VAL A 449 -11.68 -6.78 -22.85
C VAL A 449 -12.63 -7.86 -22.32
N PRO A 450 -12.88 -7.91 -20.99
CA PRO A 450 -13.80 -8.88 -20.40
C PRO A 450 -15.19 -8.91 -21.06
N ASN A 451 -15.79 -10.10 -21.18
CA ASN A 451 -17.09 -10.27 -21.84
C ASN A 451 -18.25 -9.56 -21.11
N ASP A 452 -18.15 -9.37 -19.79
CA ASP A 452 -19.14 -8.66 -18.97
C ASP A 452 -19.17 -7.15 -19.25
N TRP A 453 -18.20 -6.59 -19.98
CA TRP A 453 -18.20 -5.18 -20.39
C TRP A 453 -19.08 -4.92 -21.61
N LYS A 454 -19.62 -5.94 -22.27
CA LYS A 454 -20.48 -5.79 -23.46
C LYS A 454 -21.73 -4.94 -23.19
N THR A 455 -22.18 -4.89 -21.94
CA THR A 455 -23.33 -4.05 -21.52
C THR A 455 -22.91 -2.68 -21.00
N LYS A 456 -21.64 -2.30 -21.07
CA LYS A 456 -21.10 -1.04 -20.53
C LYS A 456 -20.75 -0.08 -21.67
N ASP A 457 -20.74 1.22 -21.35
CA ASP A 457 -20.17 2.23 -22.24
C ASP A 457 -18.65 2.25 -22.00
N VAL A 458 -17.88 1.75 -22.96
CA VAL A 458 -16.42 1.57 -22.85
C VAL A 458 -15.70 2.66 -23.64
N HIS A 459 -14.87 3.43 -22.95
CA HIS A 459 -14.05 4.48 -23.52
C HIS A 459 -12.58 4.11 -23.46
N ILE A 460 -11.82 4.44 -24.51
CA ILE A 460 -10.35 4.52 -24.41
C ILE A 460 -9.96 5.94 -24.03
N VAL A 461 -9.06 6.09 -23.08
CA VAL A 461 -8.62 7.38 -22.54
C VAL A 461 -7.11 7.49 -22.69
N PHE A 462 -6.67 8.64 -23.20
CA PHE A 462 -5.27 9.05 -23.25
C PHE A 462 -5.12 10.27 -22.34
N ASP A 463 -4.24 10.21 -21.34
CA ASP A 463 -4.02 11.32 -20.41
C ASP A 463 -3.07 12.40 -20.96
N GLY A 464 -2.45 12.10 -22.10
CA GLY A 464 -1.59 12.99 -22.87
C GLY A 464 -0.81 12.21 -23.93
N SER A 465 -0.83 12.72 -25.15
CA SER A 465 -0.11 12.17 -26.29
C SER A 465 0.31 13.31 -27.19
N MET A 466 1.59 13.36 -27.58
CA MET A 466 2.07 14.39 -28.49
C MET A 466 1.50 14.16 -29.90
N THR A 467 1.55 15.13 -30.81
CA THR A 467 0.64 16.27 -30.65
C THR A 467 -0.66 16.02 -31.41
N ASP A 468 -0.57 15.61 -32.68
CA ASP A 468 -1.74 15.13 -33.42
C ASP A 468 -1.80 13.60 -33.29
N THR A 469 -2.87 13.07 -32.70
CA THR A 469 -3.01 11.65 -32.39
C THR A 469 -4.25 11.03 -33.05
N GLU A 470 -4.03 10.03 -33.89
CA GLU A 470 -5.06 9.17 -34.47
C GLU A 470 -5.15 7.85 -33.71
N VAL A 471 -6.37 7.38 -33.44
CA VAL A 471 -6.60 6.13 -32.70
C VAL A 471 -7.53 5.21 -33.49
N LYS A 472 -7.13 3.95 -33.65
CA LYS A 472 -7.94 2.89 -34.26
C LYS A 472 -8.03 1.68 -33.34
N ILE A 473 -9.18 1.03 -33.37
CA ILE A 473 -9.43 -0.26 -32.72
C ILE A 473 -9.83 -1.26 -33.79
N ASN A 474 -9.11 -2.37 -33.90
CA ASN A 474 -9.34 -3.42 -34.89
C ASN A 474 -9.43 -2.86 -36.33
N GLY A 475 -8.52 -1.95 -36.70
CA GLY A 475 -8.49 -1.29 -38.02
C GLY A 475 -9.53 -0.20 -38.25
N LYS A 476 -10.45 0.07 -37.31
CA LYS A 476 -11.50 1.10 -37.43
C LYS A 476 -11.17 2.31 -36.58
N SER A 477 -11.40 3.51 -37.11
CA SER A 477 -11.19 4.76 -36.36
C SER A 477 -12.05 4.83 -35.10
N ALA A 478 -11.44 5.22 -33.99
CA ALA A 478 -12.11 5.49 -32.71
C ALA A 478 -12.81 6.87 -32.70
N GLY A 479 -12.37 7.82 -33.54
CA GLY A 479 -12.95 9.15 -33.64
C GLY A 479 -12.10 10.12 -34.46
N ALA A 480 -12.42 11.42 -34.36
CA ALA A 480 -11.62 12.47 -34.98
C ALA A 480 -10.22 12.54 -34.36
N MET A 481 -9.21 12.92 -35.16
CA MET A 481 -7.84 13.12 -34.69
C MET A 481 -7.80 14.11 -33.53
N HIS A 482 -7.14 13.74 -32.43
CA HIS A 482 -6.87 14.67 -31.35
C HIS A 482 -5.75 15.62 -31.76
N GLN A 483 -5.86 16.90 -31.39
CA GLN A 483 -4.82 17.90 -31.63
C GLN A 483 -4.48 18.60 -30.31
N GLY A 484 -3.23 18.46 -29.88
CA GLY A 484 -2.71 19.00 -28.62
C GLY A 484 -2.07 17.91 -27.77
N ALA A 485 -0.98 18.26 -27.09
CA ALA A 485 -0.20 17.32 -26.31
C ALA A 485 -0.72 17.10 -24.88
N TYR A 486 -1.15 18.19 -24.24
CA TYR A 486 -1.25 18.25 -22.78
C TYR A 486 -2.64 17.93 -22.22
N TYR A 487 -3.63 17.76 -23.09
CA TYR A 487 -5.02 17.54 -22.71
C TYR A 487 -5.36 16.05 -22.73
N ARG A 488 -6.13 15.62 -21.73
CA ARG A 488 -6.76 14.32 -21.74
C ARG A 488 -7.83 14.29 -22.85
N PHE A 489 -7.85 13.22 -23.63
CA PHE A 489 -8.92 12.95 -24.59
C PHE A 489 -9.38 11.50 -24.49
N ARG A 490 -10.60 11.24 -24.96
CA ARG A 490 -11.20 9.91 -24.95
C ARG A 490 -12.15 9.68 -26.11
N TYR A 491 -12.34 8.42 -26.46
CA TYR A 491 -13.30 7.99 -27.48
C TYR A 491 -14.17 6.86 -26.94
N ASP A 492 -15.47 6.87 -27.27
CA ASP A 492 -16.34 5.71 -27.08
C ASP A 492 -15.98 4.64 -28.12
N ILE A 493 -15.46 3.51 -27.67
CA ILE A 493 -15.03 2.40 -28.53
C ILE A 493 -15.89 1.16 -28.33
N SER A 494 -17.02 1.27 -27.63
CA SER A 494 -17.89 0.13 -27.27
C SER A 494 -18.26 -0.72 -28.48
N LYS A 495 -18.52 -0.08 -29.63
CA LYS A 495 -18.91 -0.75 -30.88
C LYS A 495 -17.74 -1.29 -31.70
N LEU A 496 -16.50 -0.98 -31.32
CA LEU A 496 -15.29 -1.40 -32.03
C LEU A 496 -14.62 -2.62 -31.37
N LEU A 497 -15.01 -2.93 -30.13
CA LEU A 497 -14.43 -4.00 -29.32
C LEU A 497 -15.00 -5.38 -29.67
N LYS A 498 -14.09 -6.37 -29.64
CA LYS A 498 -14.38 -7.80 -29.60
C LYS A 498 -14.29 -8.25 -28.14
N TYR A 499 -15.42 -8.30 -27.46
CA TYR A 499 -15.48 -8.69 -26.04
C TYR A 499 -15.14 -10.18 -25.84
N GLY A 500 -14.38 -10.49 -24.79
CA GLY A 500 -13.88 -11.84 -24.48
C GLY A 500 -12.90 -12.42 -25.50
N ARG A 501 -12.28 -11.55 -26.32
CA ARG A 501 -11.34 -11.90 -27.38
C ARG A 501 -10.26 -10.83 -27.49
N GLU A 502 -9.18 -11.17 -28.17
CA GLU A 502 -8.11 -10.21 -28.49
C GLU A 502 -8.61 -9.07 -29.40
N ASN A 503 -8.21 -7.85 -29.05
CA ASN A 503 -8.37 -6.61 -29.78
C ASN A 503 -7.00 -6.04 -30.12
N VAL A 504 -6.94 -5.28 -31.21
CA VAL A 504 -5.73 -4.54 -31.61
C VAL A 504 -6.00 -3.05 -31.49
N LEU A 505 -5.20 -2.36 -30.70
CA LEU A 505 -5.10 -0.91 -30.63
C LEU A 505 -4.00 -0.46 -31.59
N GLU A 506 -4.29 0.52 -32.44
CA GLU A 506 -3.33 1.13 -33.35
C GLU A 506 -3.39 2.64 -33.14
N VAL A 507 -2.24 3.27 -32.94
CA VAL A 507 -2.14 4.71 -32.69
C VAL A 507 -1.10 5.33 -33.61
N THR A 508 -1.44 6.43 -34.27
CA THR A 508 -0.45 7.24 -34.99
C THR A 508 -0.31 8.58 -34.27
N VAL A 509 0.91 8.91 -33.90
CA VAL A 509 1.28 10.15 -33.22
C VAL A 509 2.16 10.96 -34.15
N HIS A 510 1.67 12.10 -34.61
CA HIS A 510 2.45 13.07 -35.36
C HIS A 510 3.13 14.03 -34.41
N LYS A 511 4.43 14.26 -34.62
CA LYS A 511 5.21 15.22 -33.83
C LYS A 511 4.75 16.65 -34.12
N SER A 512 4.55 17.02 -35.38
CA SER A 512 3.94 18.32 -35.70
C SER A 512 2.42 18.23 -35.80
N SER A 513 1.75 19.29 -35.38
CA SER A 513 0.31 19.49 -35.58
C SER A 513 0.03 20.06 -36.95
N SER A 514 -1.04 19.57 -37.57
CA SER A 514 -1.62 20.21 -38.76
C SER A 514 -2.37 21.51 -38.43
N ASN A 515 -2.69 21.74 -37.15
CA ASN A 515 -3.31 22.98 -36.69
C ASN A 515 -2.23 24.02 -36.35
N ALA A 516 -2.20 25.11 -37.12
CA ALA A 516 -1.18 26.15 -36.98
C ALA A 516 -1.15 26.79 -35.57
N SER A 517 -2.28 26.93 -34.90
CA SER A 517 -2.32 27.48 -33.53
C SER A 517 -1.75 26.51 -32.50
N VAL A 518 -2.01 25.22 -32.66
CA VAL A 518 -1.48 24.17 -31.77
C VAL A 518 0.03 24.01 -32.00
N GLU A 519 0.45 23.96 -33.27
CA GLU A 519 1.87 23.91 -33.63
C GLU A 519 2.61 25.12 -33.05
N ALA A 520 2.04 26.32 -33.17
CA ALA A 520 2.63 27.52 -32.62
C ALA A 520 2.78 27.48 -31.10
N ALA A 521 1.73 27.07 -30.39
CA ALA A 521 1.74 27.03 -28.93
C ALA A 521 2.64 25.93 -28.35
N GLU A 522 2.71 24.76 -28.99
CA GLU A 522 3.37 23.58 -28.41
C GLU A 522 4.76 23.29 -28.97
N ARG A 523 5.07 23.79 -30.17
CA ARG A 523 6.30 23.45 -30.88
C ARG A 523 7.24 24.65 -31.08
N TYR A 524 6.79 25.90 -30.96
CA TYR A 524 7.65 27.09 -31.02
C TYR A 524 7.77 27.76 -29.65
N ALA A 525 8.53 27.13 -28.75
CA ALA A 525 8.73 27.61 -27.39
C ALA A 525 10.10 27.22 -26.83
N ASP A 526 10.48 27.81 -25.69
CA ASP A 526 11.80 27.61 -25.06
C ASP A 526 11.87 26.29 -24.26
N PHE A 527 11.68 25.16 -24.95
CA PHE A 527 11.83 23.83 -24.37
C PHE A 527 12.10 22.74 -25.43
N TRP A 528 12.48 21.55 -24.95
CA TRP A 528 12.61 20.38 -25.80
C TRP A 528 11.26 19.90 -26.36
N VAL A 529 11.28 19.62 -27.66
CA VAL A 529 10.14 19.21 -28.46
C VAL A 529 10.22 17.71 -28.71
N PHE A 530 9.52 16.95 -27.87
CA PHE A 530 9.48 15.48 -27.95
C PHE A 530 8.25 14.96 -28.68
N GLY A 531 8.31 13.72 -29.14
CA GLY A 531 7.16 12.96 -29.62
C GLY A 531 6.78 11.79 -28.70
N GLY A 532 5.61 11.21 -28.95
CA GLY A 532 5.18 9.97 -28.33
C GLY A 532 4.01 10.08 -27.34
N ILE A 533 3.57 8.93 -26.87
CA ILE A 533 2.50 8.77 -25.89
C ILE A 533 3.16 8.84 -24.51
N PHE A 534 3.21 10.03 -23.91
CA PHE A 534 4.04 10.30 -22.74
C PHE A 534 3.27 10.26 -21.41
N ARG A 535 1.99 9.92 -21.45
CA ARG A 535 1.14 9.68 -20.27
C ARG A 535 0.26 8.44 -20.47
N PRO A 536 -0.37 7.92 -19.39
CA PRO A 536 -1.06 6.64 -19.46
C PRO A 536 -2.22 6.58 -20.46
N VAL A 537 -2.48 5.36 -20.93
CA VAL A 537 -3.60 4.95 -21.78
C VAL A 537 -4.33 3.81 -21.09
N TRP A 538 -5.65 3.94 -20.95
CA TRP A 538 -6.49 2.92 -20.32
C TRP A 538 -7.88 2.86 -20.95
N LEU A 539 -8.60 1.79 -20.63
CA LEU A 539 -10.03 1.68 -20.87
C LEU A 539 -10.82 2.02 -19.62
N GLU A 540 -11.87 2.79 -19.78
CA GLU A 540 -12.86 3.15 -18.76
C GLU A 540 -14.20 2.53 -19.15
N ALA A 541 -14.77 1.65 -18.31
CA ALA A 541 -16.06 1.02 -18.56
C ALA A 541 -17.13 1.45 -17.56
N LEU A 542 -18.08 2.22 -18.07
CA LEU A 542 -19.17 2.83 -17.31
C LEU A 542 -20.47 2.01 -17.45
N PRO A 543 -21.29 1.89 -16.39
CA PRO A 543 -22.65 1.37 -16.55
C PRO A 543 -23.45 2.21 -17.56
N GLN A 544 -24.48 1.64 -18.19
CA GLN A 544 -25.34 2.37 -19.15
C GLN A 544 -25.96 3.63 -18.53
N GLN A 545 -26.40 3.54 -17.28
CA GLN A 545 -26.86 4.67 -16.48
C GLN A 545 -25.74 5.04 -15.52
N HIS A 546 -25.04 6.14 -15.81
CA HIS A 546 -23.87 6.53 -15.03
C HIS A 546 -23.85 8.03 -14.74
N ILE A 547 -23.06 8.36 -13.73
CA ILE A 547 -22.58 9.71 -13.43
C ILE A 547 -21.33 9.91 -14.27
N LYS A 548 -21.30 10.94 -15.12
CA LYS A 548 -20.18 11.25 -16.02
C LYS A 548 -19.06 11.99 -15.31
N ARG A 549 -19.41 12.98 -14.49
CA ARG A 549 -18.50 13.74 -13.62
C ARG A 549 -19.30 14.54 -12.60
N VAL A 550 -18.63 15.08 -11.60
CA VAL A 550 -19.19 16.09 -10.69
C VAL A 550 -18.32 17.34 -10.69
N ALA A 551 -18.90 18.48 -10.30
CA ALA A 551 -18.17 19.69 -9.93
C ALA A 551 -18.68 20.11 -8.55
N ILE A 552 -17.77 20.25 -7.59
CA ILE A 552 -18.11 20.44 -6.18
C ILE A 552 -17.57 21.80 -5.73
N ASP A 553 -18.46 22.59 -5.13
CA ASP A 553 -18.17 23.87 -4.51
C ASP A 553 -18.61 23.80 -3.02
N ALA A 554 -17.64 23.56 -2.15
CA ALA A 554 -17.83 23.41 -0.71
C ALA A 554 -17.19 24.61 0.00
N LEU A 555 -18.01 25.53 0.50
CA LEU A 555 -17.61 26.84 1.01
C LEU A 555 -17.27 26.82 2.50
N MET A 556 -16.46 27.76 2.96
CA MET A 556 -15.99 27.79 4.36
C MET A 556 -17.12 27.93 5.40
N ASP A 557 -18.28 28.44 5.00
CA ASP A 557 -19.45 28.59 5.87
C ASP A 557 -20.33 27.33 5.93
N GLY A 558 -19.88 26.24 5.32
CA GLY A 558 -20.59 24.96 5.30
C GLY A 558 -21.59 24.81 4.16
N ARG A 559 -21.81 25.84 3.33
CA ARG A 559 -22.60 25.68 2.10
C ARG A 559 -21.90 24.72 1.17
N PHE A 560 -22.66 23.78 0.63
CA PHE A 560 -22.19 22.76 -0.28
C PHE A 560 -23.06 22.75 -1.53
N ASN A 561 -22.46 23.01 -2.69
CA ASN A 561 -23.10 22.92 -3.99
C ASN A 561 -22.37 21.87 -4.81
N MET A 562 -23.11 20.98 -5.47
CA MET A 562 -22.52 20.00 -6.37
C MET A 562 -23.34 19.88 -7.65
N ASP A 563 -22.71 20.18 -8.78
CA ASP A 563 -23.25 19.90 -10.10
C ASP A 563 -22.87 18.47 -10.50
N VAL A 564 -23.88 17.62 -10.68
CA VAL A 564 -23.73 16.23 -11.11
C VAL A 564 -24.10 16.16 -12.59
N PHE A 565 -23.14 15.75 -13.42
CA PHE A 565 -23.32 15.57 -14.86
C PHE A 565 -23.56 14.08 -15.15
N LEU A 566 -24.60 13.78 -15.90
CA LEU A 566 -25.11 12.42 -16.09
C LEU A 566 -24.82 11.91 -17.51
N GLY A 567 -24.80 10.59 -17.67
CA GLY A 567 -24.73 9.95 -18.98
C GLY A 567 -26.07 10.05 -19.72
N ASN A 568 -26.04 9.97 -21.06
CA ASN A 568 -27.18 10.24 -21.94
C ASN A 568 -28.40 9.30 -21.76
N LYS A 569 -28.24 8.18 -21.04
CA LYS A 569 -29.28 7.15 -20.84
C LYS A 569 -29.92 7.19 -19.45
N VAL A 570 -29.54 8.15 -18.59
CA VAL A 570 -30.13 8.31 -17.26
C VAL A 570 -31.58 8.81 -17.37
N SER A 571 -32.48 8.15 -16.66
CA SER A 571 -33.90 8.51 -16.62
C SER A 571 -34.58 7.96 -15.36
N LYS A 572 -35.53 8.72 -14.80
CA LYS A 572 -36.37 8.32 -13.65
C LYS A 572 -35.53 7.70 -12.53
N SER A 573 -34.62 8.50 -11.97
CA SER A 573 -33.64 8.06 -10.97
C SER A 573 -33.59 9.05 -9.80
N GLU A 574 -32.99 8.65 -8.68
CA GLU A 574 -32.62 9.51 -7.57
C GLU A 574 -31.10 9.68 -7.58
N VAL A 575 -30.61 10.90 -7.38
CA VAL A 575 -29.20 11.16 -7.09
C VAL A 575 -29.06 11.45 -5.61
N VAL A 576 -28.15 10.72 -4.95
CA VAL A 576 -27.88 10.84 -3.52
C VAL A 576 -26.41 11.16 -3.32
N ALA A 577 -26.11 12.22 -2.59
CA ALA A 577 -24.77 12.58 -2.17
C ALA A 577 -24.64 12.52 -0.65
N GLN A 578 -23.77 11.65 -0.15
CA GLN A 578 -23.44 11.57 1.27
C GLN A 578 -22.02 12.08 1.49
N LEU A 579 -21.89 13.13 2.29
CA LEU A 579 -20.58 13.55 2.77
C LEU A 579 -20.13 12.64 3.91
N LYS A 580 -18.85 12.28 3.91
CA LYS A 580 -18.21 11.47 4.93
C LYS A 580 -16.89 12.10 5.34
N THR A 581 -16.50 11.88 6.58
CA THR A 581 -15.13 12.11 7.02
C THR A 581 -14.18 11.14 6.30
N ILE A 582 -12.87 11.42 6.32
CA ILE A 582 -11.89 10.63 5.56
C ILE A 582 -11.83 9.16 6.01
N ASP A 583 -12.11 8.91 7.30
CA ASP A 583 -12.23 7.63 7.99
C ASP A 583 -13.53 6.88 7.66
N GLY A 584 -14.52 7.56 7.07
CA GLY A 584 -15.73 6.96 6.49
C GLY A 584 -17.02 7.21 7.27
N ALA A 585 -16.97 7.94 8.39
CA ALA A 585 -18.17 8.28 9.15
C ALA A 585 -19.03 9.30 8.37
N PRO A 586 -20.37 9.15 8.34
CA PRO A 586 -21.26 10.15 7.76
C PRO A 586 -21.06 11.53 8.41
N TYR A 587 -20.93 12.56 7.58
CA TYR A 587 -20.86 13.93 8.01
C TYR A 587 -22.08 14.68 7.48
N GLY A 588 -23.06 14.94 8.35
CA GLY A 588 -24.35 15.51 7.98
C GLY A 588 -25.28 14.54 7.24
N ASN A 589 -26.47 15.04 6.90
CA ASN A 589 -27.50 14.25 6.21
C ASN A 589 -27.18 14.12 4.71
N PRO A 590 -27.61 13.02 4.06
CA PRO A 590 -27.47 12.88 2.62
C PRO A 590 -28.34 13.89 1.87
N ILE A 591 -27.79 14.48 0.82
CA ILE A 591 -28.52 15.34 -0.11
C ILE A 591 -29.13 14.45 -1.19
N ARG A 592 -30.44 14.57 -1.40
CA ARG A 592 -31.21 13.69 -2.29
C ARG A 592 -32.02 14.52 -3.26
N GLN A 593 -32.08 14.09 -4.52
CA GLN A 593 -32.97 14.70 -5.49
C GLN A 593 -33.36 13.71 -6.59
N ASN A 594 -34.66 13.64 -6.86
CA ASN A 594 -35.21 12.86 -7.95
C ASN A 594 -35.02 13.58 -9.28
N ILE A 595 -34.75 12.80 -10.33
CA ILE A 595 -34.56 13.26 -11.70
C ILE A 595 -35.36 12.42 -12.68
N ASP A 596 -35.87 13.10 -13.70
CA ASP A 596 -36.35 12.45 -14.92
C ASP A 596 -35.19 12.35 -15.93
N LYS A 597 -35.44 12.69 -17.20
CA LYS A 597 -34.39 12.76 -18.22
C LYS A 597 -33.74 14.13 -18.17
N THR A 598 -32.51 14.21 -17.68
CA THR A 598 -31.70 15.44 -17.62
C THR A 598 -30.22 15.12 -17.83
N ASP A 599 -29.48 16.08 -18.39
CA ASP A 599 -28.03 15.96 -18.59
C ASP A 599 -27.24 16.32 -17.33
N SER A 600 -27.83 17.11 -16.44
CA SER A 600 -27.21 17.52 -15.18
C SER A 600 -28.23 17.92 -14.12
N ILE A 601 -27.78 17.95 -12.88
CA ILE A 601 -28.55 18.34 -11.70
C ILE A 601 -27.63 19.03 -10.68
N ARG A 602 -28.18 19.97 -9.91
CA ARG A 602 -27.46 20.62 -8.80
C ARG A 602 -28.01 20.15 -7.46
N LEU A 603 -27.15 19.55 -6.65
CA LEU A 603 -27.41 19.22 -5.25
C LEU A 603 -26.90 20.33 -4.35
N THR A 604 -27.70 20.76 -3.37
CA THR A 604 -27.32 21.80 -2.40
C THR A 604 -27.52 21.30 -0.96
N GLY A 605 -26.63 21.70 -0.06
CA GLY A 605 -26.68 21.33 1.36
C GLY A 605 -25.97 22.35 2.24
N LEU A 606 -26.19 22.24 3.55
CA LEU A 606 -25.54 23.04 4.57
C LEU A 606 -25.00 22.11 5.65
N PHE A 607 -23.70 22.23 5.94
CA PHE A 607 -23.02 21.42 6.94
C PHE A 607 -22.48 22.31 8.06
N SER A 608 -22.79 21.97 9.31
CA SER A 608 -22.40 22.80 10.46
C SER A 608 -20.92 22.65 10.81
N ASN A 609 -20.20 23.76 10.89
CA ASN A 609 -18.82 23.86 11.38
C ASN A 609 -17.82 22.88 10.70
N PRO A 610 -17.69 22.89 9.36
CA PRO A 610 -16.71 22.04 8.69
C PRO A 610 -15.28 22.41 9.08
N ALA A 611 -14.44 21.40 9.27
CA ALA A 611 -13.00 21.59 9.34
C ALA A 611 -12.51 22.12 7.98
N LEU A 612 -11.96 23.33 7.99
CA LEU A 612 -11.61 24.03 6.77
C LEU A 612 -10.34 23.48 6.14
N TRP A 613 -10.32 23.44 4.82
CA TRP A 613 -9.13 23.11 4.06
C TRP A 613 -8.30 24.36 3.79
N SER A 614 -7.00 24.28 4.04
CA SER A 614 -5.96 25.18 3.52
C SER A 614 -4.69 24.37 3.20
N SER A 615 -3.67 25.03 2.64
CA SER A 615 -2.35 24.41 2.44
C SER A 615 -1.64 24.04 3.75
N GLU A 616 -1.99 24.71 4.85
CA GLU A 616 -1.46 24.44 6.19
C GLU A 616 -2.30 23.42 6.96
N PHE A 617 -3.62 23.46 6.77
CA PHE A 617 -4.58 22.58 7.41
C PHE A 617 -5.37 21.81 6.34
N PRO A 618 -4.82 20.70 5.80
CA PRO A 618 -5.40 19.99 4.67
C PRO A 618 -6.56 19.07 5.09
N ASN A 619 -7.54 19.60 5.83
CA ASN A 619 -8.73 18.88 6.26
C ASN A 619 -9.57 18.47 5.03
N ARG A 620 -9.87 17.18 4.90
CA ARG A 620 -10.56 16.61 3.72
C ARG A 620 -11.70 15.69 4.13
N TYR A 621 -12.71 15.66 3.28
CA TYR A 621 -13.91 14.83 3.33
C TYR A 621 -14.01 14.00 2.05
N LYS A 622 -14.82 12.96 2.09
CA LYS A 622 -15.26 12.20 0.91
C LYS A 622 -16.72 12.53 0.62
N VAL A 623 -17.09 12.74 -0.65
CA VAL A 623 -18.49 12.73 -1.08
C VAL A 623 -18.73 11.45 -1.86
N GLU A 624 -19.65 10.62 -1.38
CA GLU A 624 -20.14 9.45 -2.10
C GLU A 624 -21.40 9.84 -2.85
N VAL A 625 -21.39 9.67 -4.18
CA VAL A 625 -22.51 10.05 -5.05
C VAL A 625 -23.06 8.79 -5.70
N SER A 626 -24.32 8.50 -5.41
CA SER A 626 -25.06 7.35 -5.94
C SER A 626 -26.16 7.79 -6.89
N LEU A 627 -26.24 7.15 -8.04
CA LEU A 627 -27.39 7.20 -8.94
C LEU A 627 -28.24 5.95 -8.68
N ILE A 628 -29.50 6.12 -8.29
CA ILE A 628 -30.40 5.04 -7.86
C ILE A 628 -31.62 5.03 -8.76
N LYS A 629 -32.05 3.86 -9.24
CA LYS A 629 -33.29 3.69 -10.01
C LYS A 629 -34.09 2.55 -9.43
N GLU A 630 -35.36 2.79 -9.11
CA GLU A 630 -36.27 1.78 -8.53
C GLU A 630 -35.66 1.09 -7.29
N GLY A 631 -35.02 1.88 -6.41
CA GLY A 631 -34.37 1.39 -5.20
C GLY A 631 -33.04 0.66 -5.43
N LYS A 632 -32.56 0.53 -6.67
CA LYS A 632 -31.28 -0.13 -7.01
C LYS A 632 -30.24 0.89 -7.45
N ILE A 633 -29.05 0.84 -6.85
CA ILE A 633 -27.91 1.65 -7.29
C ILE A 633 -27.57 1.25 -8.74
N GLN A 634 -27.43 2.24 -9.62
CA GLN A 634 -27.06 2.10 -11.02
C GLN A 634 -25.61 2.50 -11.23
N HIS A 635 -25.17 3.55 -10.53
CA HIS A 635 -23.79 3.99 -10.52
C HIS A 635 -23.40 4.61 -9.18
N HIS A 636 -22.14 4.46 -8.79
CA HIS A 636 -21.59 5.10 -7.61
C HIS A 636 -20.18 5.62 -7.89
N ILE A 637 -19.90 6.85 -7.47
CA ILE A 637 -18.57 7.45 -7.49
C ILE A 637 -18.22 8.07 -6.12
N THR A 638 -16.94 8.24 -5.87
CA THR A 638 -16.44 8.92 -4.66
C THR A 638 -15.44 9.99 -5.06
N GLU A 639 -15.62 11.19 -4.53
CA GLU A 639 -14.69 12.32 -4.72
C GLU A 639 -14.16 12.81 -3.37
N THR A 640 -12.96 13.40 -3.38
CA THR A 640 -12.38 14.05 -2.20
C THR A 640 -12.63 15.55 -2.28
N VAL A 641 -13.10 16.16 -1.19
CA VAL A 641 -13.42 17.58 -1.10
C VAL A 641 -12.89 18.19 0.20
N GLY A 642 -12.56 19.48 0.18
CA GLY A 642 -12.23 20.25 1.38
C GLY A 642 -13.00 21.56 1.38
N PHE A 643 -13.67 21.88 2.49
CA PHE A 643 -14.45 23.12 2.62
C PHE A 643 -13.52 24.33 2.65
N ARG A 644 -13.67 25.22 1.68
CA ARG A 644 -12.88 26.45 1.58
C ARG A 644 -13.60 27.50 0.75
N THR A 645 -13.39 28.76 1.07
CA THR A 645 -13.79 29.87 0.21
C THR A 645 -12.55 30.49 -0.40
N VAL A 646 -12.55 30.58 -1.74
CA VAL A 646 -11.47 31.20 -2.51
C VAL A 646 -12.01 32.48 -3.12
N GLU A 647 -11.32 33.60 -2.90
CA GLU A 647 -11.80 34.92 -3.31
C GLU A 647 -10.63 35.75 -3.85
N LEU A 648 -10.81 36.39 -5.01
CA LEU A 648 -9.93 37.46 -5.47
C LEU A 648 -10.60 38.80 -5.16
N ARG A 649 -10.04 39.58 -4.23
CA ARG A 649 -10.51 40.91 -3.88
C ARG A 649 -9.81 41.95 -4.75
N PRO A 650 -10.54 42.66 -5.65
CA PRO A 650 -9.94 43.62 -6.57
C PRO A 650 -9.10 44.67 -5.85
N GLY A 651 -7.87 44.89 -6.32
CA GLY A 651 -6.93 45.87 -5.75
C GLY A 651 -6.25 45.44 -4.44
N ASP A 652 -6.65 44.32 -3.83
CA ASP A 652 -6.11 43.85 -2.56
C ASP A 652 -5.32 42.54 -2.71
N GLY A 653 -5.95 41.46 -3.17
CA GLY A 653 -5.26 40.19 -3.42
C GLY A 653 -6.15 38.95 -3.37
N PHE A 654 -5.51 37.79 -3.35
CA PHE A 654 -6.15 36.48 -3.32
C PHE A 654 -6.28 35.97 -1.89
N TYR A 655 -7.43 35.38 -1.57
CA TYR A 655 -7.77 34.92 -0.23
C TYR A 655 -8.24 33.47 -0.26
N VAL A 656 -7.84 32.72 0.77
CA VAL A 656 -8.37 31.40 1.09
C VAL A 656 -8.86 31.45 2.53
N ASN A 657 -10.16 31.18 2.76
CA ASN A 657 -10.79 31.23 4.09
C ASN A 657 -10.57 32.58 4.80
N ASN A 658 -10.74 33.69 4.09
CA ASN A 658 -10.46 35.06 4.56
C ASN A 658 -8.99 35.35 4.93
N VAL A 659 -8.05 34.44 4.65
CA VAL A 659 -6.62 34.65 4.84
C VAL A 659 -5.98 35.01 3.50
N LYS A 660 -5.26 36.13 3.44
CA LYS A 660 -4.59 36.59 2.23
C LYS A 660 -3.43 35.66 1.88
N VAL A 661 -3.41 35.15 0.66
CA VAL A 661 -2.35 34.28 0.13
C VAL A 661 -1.47 35.08 -0.81
N LYS A 662 -0.15 34.99 -0.60
CA LYS A 662 0.86 35.49 -1.54
C LYS A 662 1.32 34.33 -2.41
N PHE A 663 1.02 34.40 -3.70
CA PHE A 663 1.56 33.42 -4.64
C PHE A 663 3.05 33.68 -4.88
N LYS A 664 3.86 32.71 -4.52
CA LYS A 664 5.19 32.52 -5.08
C LYS A 664 5.08 31.38 -6.08
N GLY A 665 5.77 31.49 -7.19
CA GLY A 665 5.64 30.53 -8.28
C GLY A 665 6.97 30.27 -8.92
N VAL A 666 7.20 29.01 -9.27
CA VAL A 666 8.26 28.61 -10.20
C VAL A 666 7.60 27.97 -11.41
N ASN A 667 8.22 28.13 -12.59
CA ASN A 667 7.76 27.44 -13.77
C ASN A 667 8.41 26.06 -13.82
N ARG A 668 7.64 25.00 -13.54
CA ARG A 668 8.10 23.62 -13.63
C ARG A 668 7.69 23.03 -14.98
N HIS A 669 8.63 22.92 -15.90
CA HIS A 669 8.45 22.03 -17.05
C HIS A 669 8.49 20.58 -16.56
N VAL A 670 7.45 19.79 -16.86
CA VAL A 670 7.45 18.35 -16.58
C VAL A 670 8.52 17.70 -17.46
N HIS A 671 9.73 17.59 -16.94
CA HIS A 671 10.88 17.07 -17.65
C HIS A 671 11.80 16.37 -16.65
N TRP A 672 12.18 15.14 -16.96
CA TRP A 672 13.18 14.39 -16.21
C TRP A 672 14.34 13.98 -17.13
N PRO A 673 15.61 14.07 -16.68
CA PRO A 673 16.79 13.90 -17.54
C PRO A 673 16.86 12.58 -18.31
N THR A 674 16.24 11.51 -17.80
CA THR A 674 16.31 10.18 -18.42
C THR A 674 15.03 9.74 -19.13
N SER A 675 13.91 10.44 -18.94
CA SER A 675 12.60 10.00 -19.46
C SER A 675 11.79 11.09 -20.16
N GLY A 676 12.36 12.28 -20.33
CA GLY A 676 11.67 13.38 -21.00
C GLY A 676 10.46 13.83 -20.21
N ARG A 677 9.31 13.96 -20.89
CA ARG A 677 8.03 14.39 -20.30
C ARG A 677 7.27 13.25 -19.63
N ALA A 678 7.67 11.99 -19.89
CA ALA A 678 7.12 10.86 -19.15
C ALA A 678 7.74 10.84 -17.75
N VAL A 679 6.88 10.90 -16.73
CA VAL A 679 7.28 10.89 -15.31
C VAL A 679 6.40 9.92 -14.53
N ASN A 680 6.88 9.49 -13.37
CA ASN A 680 6.10 8.71 -12.42
C ASN A 680 5.73 9.53 -11.18
N ARG A 681 4.98 8.90 -10.27
CA ARG A 681 4.51 9.52 -9.03
C ARG A 681 5.67 10.03 -8.17
N ASN A 682 6.76 9.27 -8.06
CA ASN A 682 7.88 9.62 -7.19
C ASN A 682 8.62 10.85 -7.70
N ILE A 683 8.87 10.95 -9.01
CA ILE A 683 9.46 12.15 -9.62
C ILE A 683 8.58 13.38 -9.36
N SER A 684 7.27 13.24 -9.55
CA SER A 684 6.33 14.35 -9.34
C SER A 684 6.25 14.77 -7.86
N LEU A 685 6.35 13.82 -6.94
CA LEU A 685 6.42 14.09 -5.50
C LEU A 685 7.71 14.79 -5.12
N ASN A 686 8.87 14.34 -5.64
CA ASN A 686 10.16 14.96 -5.37
C ASN A 686 10.18 16.43 -5.81
N ASP A 687 9.65 16.72 -7.00
CA ASP A 687 9.57 18.11 -7.47
C ASP A 687 8.65 18.97 -6.58
N ALA A 688 7.53 18.41 -6.10
CA ALA A 688 6.64 19.11 -5.18
C ALA A 688 7.28 19.35 -3.81
N LEU A 689 8.03 18.38 -3.29
CA LEU A 689 8.79 18.51 -2.04
C LEU A 689 9.89 19.56 -2.17
N LEU A 690 10.62 19.58 -3.29
CA LEU A 690 11.64 20.59 -3.55
C LEU A 690 11.04 22.01 -3.60
N ILE A 691 9.90 22.19 -4.28
CA ILE A 691 9.17 23.47 -4.31
C ILE A 691 8.81 23.90 -2.88
N LYS A 692 8.32 22.96 -2.07
CA LYS A 692 7.98 23.21 -0.66
C LYS A 692 9.22 23.60 0.17
N GLU A 693 10.35 22.91 0.00
CA GLU A 693 11.62 23.21 0.69
C GLU A 693 12.14 24.62 0.34
N MET A 694 11.90 25.09 -0.88
CA MET A 694 12.23 26.46 -1.29
C MET A 694 11.30 27.53 -0.70
N ASN A 695 10.29 27.15 0.10
CA ASN A 695 9.22 28.04 0.58
C ASN A 695 8.51 28.78 -0.57
N MET A 696 8.28 28.05 -1.68
CA MET A 696 7.58 28.51 -2.88
C MET A 696 6.13 28.05 -2.91
#